data_AF-A0AA36HQF6-F1
#
_entry.id   AF-A0AA36HQF6-F1
#
_cell.length_a   1.000
_cell.length_b   1.000
_cell.length_c   1.000
_cell.angle_alpha   90.00
_cell.angle_beta   90.00
_cell.angle_gamma   90.00
#
_symmetry.space_group_name_H-M   'P 1'
#
loop_
_entity.id
_entity.type
_entity.pdbx_description
1 polymer ?
#
loop_
_entity_poly.entity_id
_entity_poly.type
_entity_poly.pdbx_seq_one_letter_code
_entity_poly.pdbx_strand_id
1 'polypeptide(L)'
;MDLQEFEQVKRTISSGSNLGRVDKDVYYWEPKSLRIRTINWSYVFLAEYLPMAYGLAIATVSCLMVSQLYMWRLEDFRRAWHLLQEPLVMQVIGAAALILAYMSQHKPSVYCLENLVYKPPQDWEVSQKQIVKMLEAQHCFNEASIDFQQRILDNSGTGPSTHWPPGILGSRDGNTEAVCNMAAARNEAQEVMFSLVRDLLKRSKVKPQQIDFLIVNCSLFCPTPSLCAMVCNEFGLRQDVRSYNLGGMGCSANVISVDLAKQLLENRPGSRALVISMENITQNLYKGNDKSMLLQNTLFRCGGCALLLSSRVLDSMKAKYKLLYTFRSQLSDDNSYNCVYQKQDSEGNSGVALSKDIVKVAGRALRQNFVQLGPHVLPVREQVKVLCNHFMMRLTTLAKQRAWPLSARLATPEGYTPNFSKGIDHFCIHAGGRAVIEGVQKNLKLTERQIRPSVQTLYDWGNTSSSSIWYETEWIERFGDLHPGERILQISFGSGFKCNSAVWVALRLDRSKQGQPLKPAEVSKHSIHSEKGNAAKDLGGCAEGAAKSLRDTGGKRFQPGGCVGCKSRTGADETSANSVEACTPEQGECYFEAAGGGGVSRPGQQLLVSATGRAPAGDAELGCWAHAALEHLRFPVFGATAGQAGRVNEEQGTANIAWRFAQLGLKEPRTQILVVNAQPLLPELTLQGPANAAQALCEPLPGKKASSRTAADIVLQKLQLSGHGESVSSDEPSAKDILSLSHALTVSGVLSLEAYAEMRRLLRRTAARLDESTFVPLPARSEGEVSWDQPRVLGYLGDGDVAVLWKPPNWTVSLGREDLEPDGAENGAAAGADGGLPLQDWVSATLGVRHAVCKDRSHDYGLAHRLDRFTSGAVLCATSYAGLYLTQLEFATRRVGKIYLALCVGLVRCNRLVEAPLSGGRKADGSWHSYVDTAGRTARTEILEVSHLSDGQHTFSLVEIRLHTGRQHQIRAHLASEGHALVGDSQYGGPVPQWCPRTFLHASRVALEGGEVTCPLPRDLLDALAKLEPCSKACRALKLRAQQEENPVL
;
A
#
# COMPACT_ATOMS: atom_id res chain seq x y z
N MET A 1 -40.79 16.34 5.53
CA MET A 1 -39.62 16.06 6.37
C MET A 1 -39.06 17.33 6.98
N ASP A 2 -39.85 17.85 7.92
CA ASP A 2 -39.54 19.01 8.75
C ASP A 2 -38.54 18.63 9.88
N LEU A 3 -38.11 19.63 10.66
CA LEU A 3 -37.31 19.48 11.88
C LEU A 3 -38.00 18.58 12.93
N GLN A 4 -39.34 18.56 12.99
CA GLN A 4 -40.09 17.72 13.91
C GLN A 4 -40.01 16.23 13.54
N GLU A 5 -40.12 15.87 12.25
CA GLU A 5 -39.92 14.48 11.79
C GLU A 5 -38.48 14.02 12.05
N PHE A 6 -37.49 14.92 11.93
CA PHE A 6 -36.10 14.64 12.29
C PHE A 6 -35.91 14.43 13.80
N GLU A 7 -36.54 15.24 14.66
CA GLU A 7 -36.61 15.01 16.11
C GLU A 7 -37.28 13.68 16.45
N GLN A 8 -38.35 13.30 15.74
CA GLN A 8 -39.07 12.04 15.98
C GLN A 8 -38.21 10.82 15.59
N VAL A 9 -37.57 10.85 14.42
CA VAL A 9 -36.57 9.85 14.02
C VAL A 9 -35.41 9.79 15.03
N LYS A 10 -34.90 10.94 15.50
CA LYS A 10 -33.84 11.05 16.52
C LYS A 10 -34.27 10.43 17.86
N ARG A 11 -35.53 10.61 18.27
CA ARG A 11 -36.11 10.03 19.48
C ARG A 11 -36.23 8.51 19.39
N THR A 12 -36.78 7.97 18.30
CA THR A 12 -36.82 6.51 18.05
C THR A 12 -35.40 5.90 18.02
N ILE A 13 -34.43 6.64 17.46
CA ILE A 13 -33.00 6.27 17.41
C ILE A 13 -32.29 6.40 18.79
N SER A 14 -32.89 7.12 19.75
CA SER A 14 -32.36 7.26 21.12
C SER A 14 -33.04 6.36 22.16
N SER A 15 -34.30 5.96 21.96
CA SER A 15 -35.07 5.16 22.93
C SER A 15 -34.65 3.69 23.01
N GLY A 16 -33.84 3.20 22.07
CA GLY A 16 -33.26 1.85 22.09
C GLY A 16 -32.16 1.62 23.13
N SER A 17 -32.05 2.44 24.18
CA SER A 17 -30.93 2.49 25.12
C SER A 17 -30.95 1.37 26.19
N ASN A 18 -31.11 0.12 25.77
CA ASN A 18 -30.93 -1.09 26.61
C ASN A 18 -29.90 -2.08 26.02
N LEU A 19 -28.99 -1.59 25.16
CA LEU A 19 -27.71 -2.25 24.93
C LEU A 19 -26.89 -2.22 26.23
N GLY A 20 -26.96 -3.32 26.98
CA GLY A 20 -26.43 -3.43 28.34
C GLY A 20 -24.95 -3.05 28.44
N ARG A 21 -24.70 -1.95 29.16
CA ARG A 21 -23.41 -1.54 29.77
C ARG A 21 -22.15 -1.90 28.97
N VAL A 22 -22.12 -1.57 27.68
CA VAL A 22 -20.86 -1.60 26.89
C VAL A 22 -19.84 -0.70 27.57
N ASP A 23 -18.68 -1.24 27.92
CA ASP A 23 -17.72 -0.57 28.81
C ASP A 23 -17.34 0.82 28.30
N LYS A 24 -17.39 1.80 29.20
CA LYS A 24 -16.98 3.19 28.91
C LYS A 24 -15.51 3.27 28.50
N ASP A 25 -14.70 2.29 28.88
CA ASP A 25 -13.28 2.18 28.58
C ASP A 25 -12.95 1.88 27.10
N VAL A 26 -13.93 1.47 26.29
CA VAL A 26 -13.76 1.38 24.83
C VAL A 26 -13.52 2.77 24.22
N TYR A 27 -13.94 3.85 24.88
CA TYR A 27 -13.67 5.23 24.49
C TYR A 27 -12.38 5.80 25.11
N TYR A 28 -11.25 5.10 24.95
CA TYR A 28 -9.94 5.59 25.39
C TYR A 28 -9.49 6.84 24.61
N TRP A 29 -9.90 8.01 25.09
CA TRP A 29 -9.74 9.30 24.42
C TRP A 29 -8.35 9.90 24.69
N GLU A 30 -7.35 9.58 23.87
CA GLU A 30 -6.06 10.28 23.91
C GLU A 30 -6.19 11.73 23.38
N PRO A 31 -5.99 12.78 24.21
CA PRO A 31 -6.09 14.18 23.77
C PRO A 31 -4.97 14.58 22.79
N LYS A 32 -3.95 13.74 22.66
CA LYS A 32 -2.78 13.94 21.80
C LYS A 32 -3.05 13.59 20.32
N SER A 33 -4.15 12.88 20.04
CA SER A 33 -4.40 12.17 18.78
C SER A 33 -4.81 13.06 17.60
N LEU A 34 -5.50 14.19 17.82
CA LEU A 34 -5.95 15.11 16.75
C LEU A 34 -4.84 16.00 16.16
N ARG A 35 -3.61 15.93 16.66
CA ARG A 35 -2.48 16.76 16.19
C ARG A 35 -2.11 16.39 14.74
N ILE A 36 -2.51 17.23 13.77
CA ILE A 36 -2.05 17.15 12.38
C ILE A 36 -0.51 17.12 12.38
N ARG A 37 0.10 16.01 11.93
CA ARG A 37 1.56 15.94 11.71
C ARG A 37 1.89 16.87 10.53
N THR A 38 3.08 17.46 10.57
CA THR A 38 3.50 18.55 9.68
C THR A 38 3.23 18.27 8.20
N ILE A 39 2.23 18.98 7.67
CA ILE A 39 2.19 19.39 6.27
C ILE A 39 3.52 20.06 5.95
N ASN A 40 4.12 19.72 4.81
CA ASN A 40 5.34 20.37 4.33
C ASN A 40 4.99 21.71 3.67
N TRP A 41 4.61 22.71 4.49
CA TRP A 41 4.06 23.98 4.01
C TRP A 41 4.99 24.74 3.06
N SER A 42 6.31 24.58 3.18
CA SER A 42 7.28 25.14 2.23
C SER A 42 7.13 24.57 0.82
N TYR A 43 6.87 23.26 0.68
CA TYR A 43 6.61 22.65 -0.63
C TYR A 43 5.31 23.18 -1.24
N VAL A 44 4.23 23.31 -0.45
CA VAL A 44 2.96 23.89 -0.93
C VAL A 44 3.18 25.35 -1.37
N PHE A 45 3.92 26.13 -0.59
CA PHE A 45 4.21 27.53 -0.90
C PHE A 45 5.04 27.68 -2.19
N LEU A 46 6.08 26.85 -2.36
CA LEU A 46 6.94 26.82 -3.55
C LEU A 46 6.21 26.32 -4.80
N ALA A 47 5.33 25.31 -4.68
CA ALA A 47 4.69 24.67 -5.83
C ALA A 47 3.40 25.37 -6.30
N GLU A 48 2.59 25.90 -5.39
CA GLU A 48 1.26 26.46 -5.72
C GLU A 48 1.28 27.99 -5.74
N TYR A 49 1.88 28.62 -4.72
CA TYR A 49 1.80 30.08 -4.52
C TYR A 49 2.90 30.85 -5.24
N LEU A 50 4.11 30.30 -5.35
CA LEU A 50 5.23 30.94 -6.05
C LEU A 50 4.92 31.17 -7.54
N PRO A 51 4.40 30.19 -8.33
CA PRO A 51 4.08 30.42 -9.73
C PRO A 51 2.95 31.45 -9.92
N MET A 52 1.96 31.48 -9.01
CA MET A 52 0.90 32.47 -9.03
C MET A 52 1.42 33.89 -8.76
N ALA A 53 2.38 34.05 -7.85
CA ALA A 53 3.02 35.33 -7.58
C ALA A 53 3.86 35.83 -8.76
N TYR A 54 4.68 34.96 -9.38
CA TYR A 54 5.42 35.28 -10.60
C TYR A 54 4.50 35.60 -11.79
N GLY A 55 3.42 34.84 -11.97
CA GLY A 55 2.41 35.11 -13.00
C GLY A 55 1.74 36.48 -12.84
N LEU A 56 1.39 36.86 -11.60
CA LEU A 56 0.82 38.19 -11.30
C LEU A 56 1.83 39.32 -11.57
N ALA A 57 3.10 39.13 -11.21
CA ALA A 57 4.17 40.09 -11.50
C ALA A 57 4.38 40.27 -13.01
N ILE A 58 4.45 39.18 -13.77
CA ILE A 58 4.61 39.21 -15.24
C ILE A 58 3.39 39.81 -15.93
N ALA A 59 2.17 39.51 -15.47
CA ALA A 59 0.96 40.16 -15.97
C ALA A 59 0.99 41.68 -15.72
N THR A 60 1.47 42.11 -14.55
CA THR A 60 1.62 43.54 -14.21
C THR A 60 2.66 44.22 -15.11
N VAL A 61 3.83 43.62 -15.31
CA VAL A 61 4.88 44.12 -16.22
C VAL A 61 4.38 44.15 -17.68
N SER A 62 3.63 43.14 -18.10
CA SER A 62 3.05 43.07 -19.46
C SER A 62 2.03 44.18 -19.69
N CYS A 63 1.15 44.46 -18.72
CA CYS A 63 0.22 45.59 -18.79
C CYS A 63 0.95 46.94 -18.81
N LEU A 64 2.08 47.08 -18.11
CA LEU A 64 2.92 48.28 -18.14
C LEU A 64 3.65 48.46 -19.48
N MET A 65 4.09 47.37 -20.14
CA MET A 65 4.62 47.44 -21.51
C MET A 65 3.53 47.80 -22.53
N VAL A 66 2.33 47.21 -22.40
CA VAL A 66 1.20 47.49 -23.32
C VAL A 66 0.70 48.93 -23.17
N SER A 67 0.69 49.51 -21.97
CA SER A 67 0.32 50.92 -21.79
C SER A 67 1.37 51.90 -22.34
N GLN A 68 2.67 51.54 -22.30
CA GLN A 68 3.74 52.28 -22.97
C GLN A 68 3.60 52.23 -24.51
N LEU A 69 3.26 51.05 -25.06
CA LEU A 69 3.09 50.86 -26.52
C LEU A 69 1.90 51.64 -27.10
N TYR A 70 0.90 52.02 -26.30
CA TYR A 70 -0.26 52.79 -26.75
C TYR A 70 0.06 54.28 -27.06
N MET A 71 1.30 54.73 -26.83
CA MET A 71 1.75 56.12 -26.98
C MET A 71 2.65 56.39 -28.20
N TRP A 72 3.01 55.37 -28.99
CA TRP A 72 4.11 55.46 -29.96
C TRP A 72 3.69 55.87 -31.39
N ARG A 73 4.63 56.49 -32.12
CA ARG A 73 4.53 56.77 -33.56
C ARG A 73 5.46 55.86 -34.36
N LEU A 74 5.30 55.84 -35.68
CA LEU A 74 6.03 54.94 -36.59
C LEU A 74 7.57 55.05 -36.52
N GLU A 75 8.12 56.16 -36.03
CA GLU A 75 9.57 56.34 -35.84
C GLU A 75 10.13 55.52 -34.66
N ASP A 76 9.30 55.16 -33.68
CA ASP A 76 9.72 54.45 -32.47
C ASP A 76 10.10 52.98 -32.72
N PHE A 77 9.86 52.44 -33.93
CA PHE A 77 10.16 51.03 -34.26
C PHE A 77 11.65 50.64 -34.08
N ARG A 78 12.59 51.59 -34.27
CA ARG A 78 14.01 51.35 -33.97
C ARG A 78 14.30 51.33 -32.47
N ARG A 79 13.60 52.16 -31.68
CA ARG A 79 13.68 52.13 -30.20
C ARG A 79 13.08 50.84 -29.65
N ALA A 80 11.96 50.39 -30.23
CA ALA A 80 11.34 49.09 -29.94
C ALA A 80 12.34 47.93 -30.13
N TRP A 81 13.07 47.94 -31.24
CA TRP A 81 14.06 46.91 -31.55
C TRP A 81 15.23 46.90 -30.57
N HIS A 82 15.78 48.06 -30.21
CA HIS A 82 16.84 48.14 -29.19
C HIS A 82 16.35 47.77 -27.78
N LEU A 83 15.13 48.16 -27.39
CA LEU A 83 14.51 47.72 -26.13
C LEU A 83 14.26 46.20 -26.10
N LEU A 84 13.99 45.57 -27.24
CA LEU A 84 13.91 44.10 -27.36
C LEU A 84 15.29 43.42 -27.30
N GLN A 85 16.38 44.15 -27.53
CA GLN A 85 17.76 43.64 -27.39
C GLN A 85 18.32 43.80 -25.97
N GLU A 86 17.64 44.56 -25.09
CA GLU A 86 18.04 44.68 -23.68
C GLU A 86 17.99 43.32 -22.96
N PRO A 87 19.08 42.90 -22.27
CA PRO A 87 19.14 41.59 -21.62
C PRO A 87 18.00 41.35 -20.62
N LEU A 88 17.55 42.40 -19.92
CA LEU A 88 16.44 42.33 -18.97
C LEU A 88 15.10 42.01 -19.66
N VAL A 89 14.85 42.60 -20.84
CA VAL A 89 13.62 42.37 -21.60
C VAL A 89 13.62 40.96 -22.19
N MET A 90 14.76 40.50 -22.71
CA MET A 90 14.91 39.10 -23.15
C MET A 90 14.77 38.09 -22.01
N GLN A 91 15.24 38.41 -20.80
CA GLN A 91 15.01 37.59 -19.60
C GLN A 91 13.52 37.55 -19.20
N VAL A 92 12.81 38.68 -19.24
CA VAL A 92 11.36 38.72 -18.95
C VAL A 92 10.55 37.95 -20.00
N ILE A 93 10.88 38.09 -21.29
CA ILE A 93 10.26 37.32 -22.38
C ILE A 93 10.56 35.83 -22.22
N GLY A 94 11.80 35.46 -21.91
CA GLY A 94 12.20 34.06 -21.63
C GLY A 94 11.46 33.47 -20.43
N ALA A 95 11.34 34.22 -19.33
CA ALA A 95 10.58 33.80 -18.15
C ALA A 95 9.09 33.67 -18.45
N ALA A 96 8.51 34.60 -19.20
CA ALA A 96 7.11 34.53 -19.65
C ALA A 96 6.88 33.33 -20.58
N ALA A 97 7.81 33.03 -21.50
CA ALA A 97 7.75 31.86 -22.38
C ALA A 97 7.88 30.54 -21.60
N LEU A 98 8.78 30.47 -20.61
CA LEU A 98 8.91 29.31 -19.71
C LEU A 98 7.66 29.11 -18.84
N ILE A 99 7.04 30.19 -18.37
CA ILE A 99 5.80 30.12 -17.58
C ILE A 99 4.60 29.77 -18.47
N LEU A 100 4.52 30.28 -19.71
CA LEU A 100 3.53 29.83 -20.69
C LEU A 100 3.72 28.36 -21.06
N ALA A 101 4.96 27.88 -21.21
CA ALA A 101 5.27 26.48 -21.42
C ALA A 101 4.83 25.62 -20.22
N TYR A 102 5.16 26.03 -18.99
CA TYR A 102 4.71 25.37 -17.75
C TYR A 102 3.18 25.35 -17.61
N MET A 103 2.50 26.46 -17.93
CA MET A 103 1.04 26.54 -17.95
C MET A 103 0.43 25.69 -19.08
N SER A 104 1.12 25.50 -20.20
CA SER A 104 0.70 24.57 -21.27
C SER A 104 0.88 23.09 -20.88
N GLN A 105 1.72 22.79 -19.89
CA GLN A 105 1.83 21.46 -19.26
C GLN A 105 0.74 21.21 -18.20
N HIS A 106 -0.17 22.16 -17.94
CA HIS A 106 -1.30 21.88 -17.06
C HIS A 106 -2.19 20.76 -17.63
N LYS A 107 -2.32 19.70 -16.84
CA LYS A 107 -3.20 18.56 -17.13
C LYS A 107 -4.64 19.02 -17.41
N PRO A 108 -5.37 18.38 -18.35
CA PRO A 108 -6.72 18.80 -18.68
C PRO A 108 -7.67 18.61 -17.50
N SER A 109 -8.58 19.56 -17.30
CA SER A 109 -9.61 19.48 -16.26
C SER A 109 -10.55 18.30 -16.51
N VAL A 110 -10.88 17.56 -15.44
CA VAL A 110 -11.80 16.42 -15.49
C VAL A 110 -13.19 16.86 -15.01
N TYR A 111 -14.19 16.58 -15.84
CA TYR A 111 -15.57 17.01 -15.67
C TYR A 111 -16.51 15.81 -15.55
N CYS A 112 -17.46 15.85 -14.62
CA CYS A 112 -18.58 14.91 -14.54
C CYS A 112 -19.77 15.48 -15.33
N LEU A 113 -20.17 14.79 -16.39
CA LEU A 113 -21.22 15.21 -17.32
C LEU A 113 -22.62 14.82 -16.83
N GLU A 114 -22.72 13.62 -16.26
CA GLU A 114 -23.90 13.12 -15.54
C GLU A 114 -23.46 12.09 -14.49
N ASN A 115 -24.20 12.03 -13.39
CA ASN A 115 -24.10 10.99 -12.37
C ASN A 115 -25.50 10.44 -12.07
N LEU A 116 -25.62 9.12 -11.97
CA LEU A 116 -26.85 8.45 -11.56
C LEU A 116 -26.57 7.46 -10.42
N VAL A 117 -27.58 7.28 -9.57
CA VAL A 117 -27.65 6.21 -8.59
C VAL A 117 -28.75 5.23 -8.99
N TYR A 118 -28.54 3.94 -8.71
CA TYR A 118 -29.52 2.90 -9.00
C TYR A 118 -30.71 3.06 -8.06
N LYS A 119 -31.91 2.96 -8.62
CA LYS A 119 -33.15 2.90 -7.85
C LYS A 119 -33.70 1.47 -7.96
N PRO A 120 -33.51 0.62 -6.94
CA PRO A 120 -34.18 -0.67 -6.87
C PRO A 120 -35.70 -0.53 -7.11
N PRO A 121 -36.34 -1.49 -7.80
CA PRO A 121 -37.79 -1.57 -7.90
C PRO A 121 -38.47 -1.65 -6.54
N GLN A 122 -39.71 -1.14 -6.45
CA GLN A 122 -40.50 -1.15 -5.22
C GLN A 122 -40.73 -2.58 -4.68
N ASP A 123 -40.80 -3.58 -5.56
CA ASP A 123 -40.97 -5.00 -5.18
C ASP A 123 -39.75 -5.57 -4.41
N TRP A 124 -38.58 -4.91 -4.53
CA TRP A 124 -37.35 -5.28 -3.84
C TRP A 124 -37.28 -4.73 -2.41
N GLU A 125 -38.24 -3.90 -2.01
CA GLU A 125 -38.33 -3.37 -0.65
C GLU A 125 -38.81 -4.42 0.35
N VAL A 126 -38.03 -4.63 1.41
CA VAL A 126 -38.35 -5.52 2.54
C VAL A 126 -38.20 -4.77 3.86
N SER A 127 -39.14 -5.01 4.79
CA SER A 127 -39.07 -4.44 6.13
C SER A 127 -38.07 -5.19 7.03
N GLN A 128 -37.58 -4.57 8.10
CA GLN A 128 -36.65 -5.22 9.04
C GLN A 128 -37.20 -6.56 9.57
N LYS A 129 -38.52 -6.66 9.84
CA LYS A 129 -39.19 -7.91 10.23
C LYS A 129 -39.21 -8.97 9.12
N GLN A 130 -39.25 -8.56 7.85
CA GLN A 130 -39.13 -9.49 6.71
C GLN A 130 -37.67 -9.95 6.54
N ILE A 131 -36.69 -9.07 6.74
CA ILE A 131 -35.26 -9.43 6.69
C ILE A 131 -34.93 -10.51 7.72
N VAL A 132 -35.47 -10.43 8.94
CA VAL A 132 -35.23 -11.47 9.95
C VAL A 132 -35.89 -12.80 9.56
N LYS A 133 -37.13 -12.81 9.08
CA LYS A 133 -37.75 -14.03 8.51
C LYS A 133 -36.95 -14.64 7.35
N MET A 134 -36.42 -13.79 6.46
CA MET A 134 -35.58 -14.20 5.33
C MET A 134 -34.26 -14.83 5.79
N LEU A 135 -33.76 -14.47 6.97
CA LEU A 135 -32.59 -15.09 7.61
C LEU A 135 -32.96 -16.40 8.32
N GLU A 136 -34.06 -16.44 9.07
CA GLU A 136 -34.60 -17.65 9.71
C GLU A 136 -34.84 -18.78 8.67
N ALA A 137 -35.36 -18.42 7.49
CA ALA A 137 -35.57 -19.29 6.34
C ALA A 137 -34.29 -19.85 5.68
N GLN A 138 -33.09 -19.45 6.14
CA GLN A 138 -31.84 -20.08 5.69
C GLN A 138 -31.45 -21.30 6.52
N HIS A 139 -32.15 -21.56 7.64
CA HIS A 139 -32.00 -22.74 8.52
C HIS A 139 -30.56 -23.02 9.05
N CYS A 140 -29.64 -22.07 8.87
CA CYS A 140 -28.22 -22.20 9.21
C CYS A 140 -27.77 -21.33 10.40
N PHE A 141 -28.60 -20.38 10.84
CA PHE A 141 -28.31 -19.53 11.99
C PHE A 141 -28.89 -20.10 13.28
N ASN A 142 -28.10 -20.09 14.36
CA ASN A 142 -28.63 -20.34 15.69
C ASN A 142 -29.43 -19.14 16.23
N GLU A 143 -30.30 -19.38 17.22
CA GLU A 143 -31.15 -18.37 17.86
C GLU A 143 -30.35 -17.13 18.27
N ALA A 144 -29.24 -17.31 19.00
CA ALA A 144 -28.36 -16.21 19.45
C ALA A 144 -27.73 -15.38 18.30
N SER A 145 -27.71 -15.90 17.07
CA SER A 145 -27.21 -15.23 15.86
C SER A 145 -28.33 -14.52 15.09
N ILE A 146 -29.55 -15.04 15.07
CA ILE A 146 -30.75 -14.29 14.65
C ILE A 146 -30.98 -13.10 15.58
N ASP A 147 -30.94 -13.36 16.88
CA ASP A 147 -31.11 -12.40 17.98
C ASP A 147 -30.02 -11.31 17.96
N PHE A 148 -28.78 -11.65 17.58
CA PHE A 148 -27.73 -10.67 17.29
C PHE A 148 -28.03 -9.84 16.02
N GLN A 149 -28.49 -10.47 14.94
CA GLN A 149 -28.80 -9.77 13.69
C GLN A 149 -29.99 -8.79 13.85
N GLN A 150 -31.06 -9.16 14.56
CA GLN A 150 -32.18 -8.27 14.89
C GLN A 150 -31.69 -7.04 15.66
N ARG A 151 -30.96 -7.22 16.78
CA ARG A 151 -30.41 -6.11 17.57
C ARG A 151 -29.49 -5.18 16.76
N ILE A 152 -28.74 -5.71 15.80
CA ILE A 152 -27.90 -4.89 14.91
C ILE A 152 -28.77 -4.14 13.88
N LEU A 153 -29.82 -4.73 13.32
CA LEU A 153 -30.77 -4.03 12.45
C LEU A 153 -31.40 -2.85 13.18
N ASP A 154 -31.95 -3.07 14.39
CA ASP A 154 -32.60 -2.05 15.22
C ASP A 154 -31.69 -0.83 15.50
N ASN A 155 -30.39 -1.08 15.69
CA ASN A 155 -29.41 -0.06 16.07
C ASN A 155 -28.53 0.45 14.90
N SER A 156 -28.69 -0.13 13.70
CA SER A 156 -27.83 0.13 12.52
C SER A 156 -27.85 1.58 12.04
N GLY A 157 -28.97 2.27 12.23
CA GLY A 157 -29.29 3.53 11.57
C GLY A 157 -29.99 3.37 10.21
N THR A 158 -30.30 2.14 9.78
CA THR A 158 -31.16 1.90 8.60
C THR A 158 -32.64 2.14 8.96
N GLY A 159 -33.44 2.55 7.97
CA GLY A 159 -34.87 2.77 8.12
C GLY A 159 -35.68 1.47 8.29
N PRO A 160 -37.01 1.58 8.46
CA PRO A 160 -37.90 0.43 8.68
C PRO A 160 -37.92 -0.56 7.50
N SER A 161 -37.54 -0.08 6.31
CA SER A 161 -37.63 -0.78 5.02
C SER A 161 -36.44 -0.43 4.12
N THR A 162 -35.81 -1.45 3.52
CA THR A 162 -34.61 -1.33 2.66
C THR A 162 -34.64 -2.37 1.53
N HIS A 163 -33.77 -2.24 0.52
CA HIS A 163 -33.87 -3.03 -0.72
C HIS A 163 -32.87 -4.20 -0.80
N TRP A 164 -33.34 -5.37 -1.22
CA TRP A 164 -32.58 -6.61 -1.38
C TRP A 164 -32.75 -7.20 -2.79
N PRO A 165 -31.77 -7.94 -3.34
CA PRO A 165 -31.82 -8.41 -4.72
C PRO A 165 -32.70 -9.67 -4.90
N PRO A 166 -33.23 -9.94 -6.12
CA PRO A 166 -34.16 -11.04 -6.38
C PRO A 166 -33.70 -12.43 -5.95
N GLY A 167 -32.38 -12.71 -6.00
CA GLY A 167 -31.83 -13.98 -5.54
C GLY A 167 -32.04 -14.25 -4.04
N ILE A 168 -32.21 -13.19 -3.23
CA ILE A 168 -32.48 -13.32 -1.79
C ILE A 168 -33.98 -13.07 -1.49
N LEU A 169 -34.67 -12.23 -2.26
CA LEU A 169 -36.12 -11.97 -2.07
C LEU A 169 -37.00 -13.23 -2.12
N GLY A 170 -36.51 -14.33 -2.71
CA GLY A 170 -37.20 -15.62 -2.69
C GLY A 170 -37.54 -16.13 -1.28
N SER A 171 -36.73 -15.80 -0.26
CA SER A 171 -36.96 -16.24 1.13
C SER A 171 -37.95 -15.38 1.93
N ARG A 172 -38.64 -14.44 1.27
CA ARG A 172 -39.59 -13.51 1.90
C ARG A 172 -40.83 -14.20 2.50
N ASP A 173 -41.10 -15.44 2.10
CA ASP A 173 -42.16 -16.29 2.66
C ASP A 173 -41.85 -16.80 4.08
N GLY A 174 -40.56 -16.86 4.46
CA GLY A 174 -40.09 -17.47 5.71
C GLY A 174 -39.84 -18.98 5.64
N ASN A 175 -39.96 -19.61 4.46
CA ASN A 175 -39.84 -21.07 4.28
C ASN A 175 -38.86 -21.47 3.15
N THR A 176 -38.58 -20.58 2.21
CA THR A 176 -37.73 -20.85 1.04
C THR A 176 -36.30 -20.32 1.27
N GLU A 177 -35.27 -21.09 0.92
CA GLU A 177 -33.87 -20.62 1.01
C GLU A 177 -33.52 -19.56 -0.06
N ALA A 178 -32.50 -18.74 0.23
CA ALA A 178 -31.98 -17.76 -0.72
C ALA A 178 -31.12 -18.43 -1.83
N VAL A 179 -31.34 -18.00 -3.08
CA VAL A 179 -30.71 -18.52 -4.29
C VAL A 179 -29.36 -17.83 -4.53
N CYS A 180 -28.40 -18.09 -3.65
CA CYS A 180 -27.08 -17.44 -3.62
C CYS A 180 -26.09 -17.94 -4.70
N ASN A 181 -26.54 -18.17 -5.94
CA ASN A 181 -25.72 -18.77 -7.00
C ASN A 181 -25.22 -17.75 -8.05
N MET A 182 -24.25 -18.19 -8.87
CA MET A 182 -23.62 -17.38 -9.93
C MET A 182 -24.61 -16.78 -10.94
N ALA A 183 -25.73 -17.46 -11.23
CA ALA A 183 -26.72 -16.96 -12.20
C ALA A 183 -27.56 -15.84 -11.58
N ALA A 184 -28.08 -16.04 -10.36
CA ALA A 184 -28.80 -15.00 -9.64
C ALA A 184 -27.93 -13.75 -9.37
N ALA A 185 -26.64 -13.95 -9.07
CA ALA A 185 -25.68 -12.87 -8.92
C ALA A 185 -25.40 -12.12 -10.24
N ARG A 186 -25.29 -12.82 -11.38
CA ARG A 186 -25.25 -12.17 -12.69
C ARG A 186 -26.51 -11.35 -12.97
N ASN A 187 -27.70 -11.86 -12.63
CA ASN A 187 -28.96 -11.15 -12.85
C ASN A 187 -29.02 -9.84 -12.03
N GLU A 188 -28.64 -9.86 -10.75
CA GLU A 188 -28.49 -8.64 -9.93
C GLU A 188 -27.51 -7.65 -10.58
N ALA A 189 -26.33 -8.11 -10.99
CA ALA A 189 -25.32 -7.26 -11.60
C ALA A 189 -25.74 -6.70 -12.96
N GLN A 190 -26.47 -7.47 -13.78
CA GLN A 190 -27.04 -7.01 -15.05
C GLN A 190 -28.08 -5.92 -14.82
N GLU A 191 -29.07 -6.14 -13.94
CA GLU A 191 -30.11 -5.15 -13.71
C GLU A 191 -29.53 -3.83 -13.17
N VAL A 192 -28.70 -3.89 -12.13
CA VAL A 192 -28.05 -2.70 -11.54
C VAL A 192 -27.22 -1.94 -12.58
N MET A 193 -26.31 -2.62 -13.29
CA MET A 193 -25.41 -1.94 -14.23
C MET A 193 -26.12 -1.49 -15.51
N PHE A 194 -26.98 -2.32 -16.09
CA PHE A 194 -27.56 -2.03 -17.40
C PHE A 194 -28.62 -0.93 -17.29
N SER A 195 -29.47 -0.94 -16.26
CA SER A 195 -30.42 0.15 -16.05
C SER A 195 -29.70 1.48 -15.72
N LEU A 196 -28.59 1.45 -14.96
CA LEU A 196 -27.73 2.63 -14.78
C LEU A 196 -27.14 3.18 -16.09
N VAL A 197 -26.50 2.34 -16.91
CA VAL A 197 -25.83 2.76 -18.14
C VAL A 197 -26.83 3.23 -19.20
N ARG A 198 -27.95 2.51 -19.37
CA ARG A 198 -29.03 2.85 -20.30
C ARG A 198 -29.57 4.26 -20.03
N ASP A 199 -29.85 4.57 -18.77
CA ASP A 199 -30.41 5.87 -18.38
C ASP A 199 -29.36 6.99 -18.39
N LEU A 200 -28.10 6.69 -18.04
CA LEU A 200 -26.99 7.65 -18.09
C LEU A 200 -26.68 8.09 -19.53
N LEU A 201 -26.66 7.15 -20.49
CA LEU A 201 -26.42 7.46 -21.90
C LEU A 201 -27.59 8.25 -22.50
N LYS A 202 -28.82 7.88 -22.14
CA LYS A 202 -30.06 8.59 -22.52
C LYS A 202 -30.09 10.04 -22.04
N ARG A 203 -29.70 10.31 -20.79
CA ARG A 203 -29.64 11.67 -20.21
C ARG A 203 -28.49 12.52 -20.76
N SER A 204 -27.28 11.95 -20.80
CA SER A 204 -26.09 12.64 -21.30
C SER A 204 -26.09 12.87 -22.82
N LYS A 205 -26.92 12.11 -23.55
CA LYS A 205 -26.99 12.08 -25.03
C LYS A 205 -25.66 11.67 -25.69
N VAL A 206 -24.87 10.86 -24.99
CA VAL A 206 -23.60 10.31 -25.46
C VAL A 206 -23.83 8.90 -26.01
N LYS A 207 -23.28 8.60 -27.19
CA LYS A 207 -23.37 7.27 -27.80
C LYS A 207 -22.38 6.31 -27.12
N PRO A 208 -22.66 4.99 -27.01
CA PRO A 208 -21.72 4.02 -26.41
C PRO A 208 -20.33 4.05 -27.06
N GLN A 209 -20.26 4.28 -28.37
CA GLN A 209 -19.01 4.33 -29.14
C GLN A 209 -18.18 5.60 -28.87
N GLN A 210 -18.69 6.56 -28.09
CA GLN A 210 -17.98 7.74 -27.63
C GLN A 210 -17.38 7.57 -26.21
N ILE A 211 -17.35 6.34 -25.68
CA ILE A 211 -16.62 5.97 -24.46
C ILE A 211 -15.25 5.43 -24.87
N ASP A 212 -14.18 5.95 -24.28
CA ASP A 212 -12.80 5.50 -24.53
C ASP A 212 -12.26 4.60 -23.41
N PHE A 213 -12.76 4.83 -22.19
CA PHE A 213 -12.41 4.06 -20.99
C PHE A 213 -13.67 3.58 -20.28
N LEU A 214 -13.68 2.31 -19.87
CA LEU A 214 -14.72 1.74 -19.00
C LEU A 214 -14.08 1.28 -17.70
N ILE A 215 -14.60 1.68 -16.55
CA ILE A 215 -14.12 1.24 -15.24
C ILE A 215 -15.30 0.73 -14.44
N VAL A 216 -15.33 -0.56 -14.14
CA VAL A 216 -16.37 -1.18 -13.31
C VAL A 216 -15.74 -1.70 -12.02
N ASN A 217 -16.34 -1.36 -10.88
CA ASN A 217 -15.91 -1.88 -9.58
C ASN A 217 -17.05 -2.56 -8.81
N CYS A 218 -16.74 -3.75 -8.31
CA CYS A 218 -17.52 -4.54 -7.36
C CYS A 218 -16.50 -5.35 -6.54
N SER A 219 -16.56 -5.24 -5.21
CA SER A 219 -15.54 -5.79 -4.32
C SER A 219 -15.57 -7.31 -4.23
N LEU A 220 -16.78 -7.87 -4.12
CA LEU A 220 -17.03 -9.27 -3.75
C LEU A 220 -17.58 -10.14 -4.90
N PHE A 221 -17.77 -9.59 -6.10
CA PHE A 221 -18.22 -10.34 -7.28
C PHE A 221 -17.40 -9.96 -8.53
N CYS A 222 -16.45 -10.82 -8.87
CA CYS A 222 -15.56 -10.68 -10.03
C CYS A 222 -15.70 -11.91 -10.94
N PRO A 223 -16.81 -12.03 -11.71
CA PRO A 223 -17.06 -13.17 -12.58
C PRO A 223 -16.11 -13.21 -13.79
N THR A 224 -16.01 -14.38 -14.42
CA THR A 224 -15.44 -14.58 -15.77
C THR A 224 -16.56 -15.02 -16.72
N PRO A 225 -16.82 -14.34 -17.85
CA PRO A 225 -16.30 -13.03 -18.25
C PRO A 225 -16.73 -11.92 -17.27
N SER A 226 -15.94 -10.84 -17.28
CA SER A 226 -15.99 -9.74 -16.32
C SER A 226 -17.21 -8.82 -16.45
N LEU A 227 -17.49 -8.02 -15.42
CA LEU A 227 -18.57 -7.04 -15.42
C LEU A 227 -18.36 -5.98 -16.53
N CYS A 228 -17.11 -5.62 -16.78
CA CYS A 228 -16.73 -4.80 -17.94
C CYS A 228 -17.17 -5.44 -19.27
N ALA A 229 -16.86 -6.72 -19.49
CA ALA A 229 -17.23 -7.42 -20.72
C ALA A 229 -18.76 -7.53 -20.90
N MET A 230 -19.51 -7.73 -19.80
CA MET A 230 -20.98 -7.71 -19.82
C MET A 230 -21.53 -6.37 -20.32
N VAL A 231 -20.99 -5.24 -19.83
CA VAL A 231 -21.38 -3.88 -20.26
C VAL A 231 -20.94 -3.59 -21.71
N CYS A 232 -19.73 -4.01 -22.10
CA CYS A 232 -19.26 -3.86 -23.48
C CYS A 232 -20.16 -4.58 -24.50
N ASN A 233 -20.60 -5.80 -24.15
CA ASN A 233 -21.47 -6.62 -24.99
C ASN A 233 -22.89 -6.04 -25.11
N GLU A 234 -23.55 -5.73 -23.99
CA GLU A 234 -24.92 -5.19 -23.95
C GLU A 234 -25.06 -3.88 -24.74
N PHE A 235 -24.11 -2.95 -24.57
CA PHE A 235 -24.22 -1.59 -25.12
C PHE A 235 -23.45 -1.37 -26.43
N GLY A 236 -22.80 -2.40 -26.99
CA GLY A 236 -22.05 -2.29 -28.24
C GLY A 236 -20.94 -1.24 -28.21
N LEU A 237 -20.12 -1.26 -27.15
CA LEU A 237 -18.95 -0.36 -27.02
C LEU A 237 -17.91 -0.68 -28.12
N ARG A 238 -16.99 0.26 -28.38
CA ARG A 238 -15.96 0.07 -29.41
C ARG A 238 -15.02 -1.08 -29.04
N GLN A 239 -14.52 -1.79 -30.06
CA GLN A 239 -13.54 -2.89 -29.88
C GLN A 239 -12.20 -2.42 -29.28
N ASP A 240 -11.85 -1.13 -29.38
CA ASP A 240 -10.65 -0.54 -28.75
C ASP A 240 -10.87 0.01 -27.33
N VAL A 241 -12.06 -0.16 -26.73
CA VAL A 241 -12.37 0.44 -25.42
C VAL A 241 -11.48 -0.13 -24.33
N ARG A 242 -10.86 0.76 -23.54
CA ARG A 242 -9.93 0.35 -22.47
C ARG A 242 -10.72 0.10 -21.19
N SER A 243 -11.03 -1.18 -20.94
CA SER A 243 -11.84 -1.62 -19.81
C SER A 243 -11.03 -2.08 -18.59
N TYR A 244 -11.42 -1.65 -17.38
CA TYR A 244 -10.76 -2.00 -16.11
C TYR A 244 -11.80 -2.50 -15.10
N ASN A 245 -11.69 -3.78 -14.71
CA ASN A 245 -12.56 -4.40 -13.70
C ASN A 245 -11.82 -4.45 -12.35
N LEU A 246 -12.32 -3.76 -11.32
CA LEU A 246 -11.64 -3.59 -10.04
C LEU A 246 -12.41 -4.26 -8.88
N GLY A 247 -11.74 -5.11 -8.10
CA GLY A 247 -12.32 -5.82 -6.95
C GLY A 247 -11.50 -5.66 -5.65
N GLY A 248 -11.96 -6.26 -4.55
CA GLY A 248 -11.22 -6.35 -3.28
C GLY A 248 -10.99 -5.04 -2.49
N MET A 249 -11.49 -3.88 -2.93
CA MET A 249 -11.22 -2.56 -2.32
C MET A 249 -12.29 -2.08 -1.31
N GLY A 250 -13.40 -2.81 -1.18
CA GLY A 250 -14.54 -2.46 -0.34
C GLY A 250 -15.19 -1.12 -0.72
N CYS A 251 -15.86 -0.50 0.24
CA CYS A 251 -16.63 0.74 0.05
C CYS A 251 -15.81 1.97 -0.41
N SER A 252 -14.48 1.86 -0.51
CA SER A 252 -13.60 2.90 -1.05
C SER A 252 -13.39 2.84 -2.57
N ALA A 253 -13.93 1.80 -3.23
CA ALA A 253 -13.65 1.47 -4.62
C ALA A 253 -14.07 2.55 -5.63
N ASN A 254 -15.14 3.31 -5.35
CA ASN A 254 -15.60 4.36 -6.27
C ASN A 254 -14.59 5.50 -6.39
N VAL A 255 -14.10 6.05 -5.27
CA VAL A 255 -13.12 7.14 -5.30
C VAL A 255 -11.81 6.69 -5.94
N ILE A 256 -11.41 5.42 -5.77
CA ILE A 256 -10.26 4.83 -6.48
C ILE A 256 -10.53 4.76 -8.00
N SER A 257 -11.76 4.44 -8.41
CA SER A 257 -12.16 4.37 -9.82
C SER A 257 -12.25 5.75 -10.46
N VAL A 258 -12.68 6.78 -9.71
CA VAL A 258 -12.64 8.19 -10.13
C VAL A 258 -11.19 8.70 -10.23
N ASP A 259 -10.31 8.31 -9.31
CA ASP A 259 -8.88 8.65 -9.35
C ASP A 259 -8.16 7.98 -10.54
N LEU A 260 -8.48 6.72 -10.85
CA LEU A 260 -8.02 6.03 -12.06
C LEU A 260 -8.56 6.71 -13.33
N ALA A 261 -9.87 7.01 -13.37
CA ALA A 261 -10.49 7.71 -14.49
C ALA A 261 -9.83 9.08 -14.73
N LYS A 262 -9.57 9.83 -13.65
CA LYS A 262 -8.84 11.10 -13.70
C LYS A 262 -7.48 10.91 -14.37
N GLN A 263 -6.65 9.99 -13.90
CA GLN A 263 -5.32 9.75 -14.46
C GLN A 263 -5.36 9.33 -15.95
N LEU A 264 -6.35 8.52 -16.35
CA LEU A 264 -6.53 8.10 -17.74
C LEU A 264 -7.02 9.25 -18.64
N LEU A 265 -7.94 10.09 -18.16
CA LEU A 265 -8.45 11.27 -18.86
C LEU A 265 -7.42 12.41 -18.94
N GLU A 266 -6.56 12.54 -17.94
CA GLU A 266 -5.40 13.44 -17.92
C GLU A 266 -4.36 13.03 -18.96
N ASN A 267 -4.05 11.72 -19.05
CA ASN A 267 -3.08 11.17 -19.99
C ASN A 267 -3.61 11.02 -21.43
N ARG A 268 -4.93 11.13 -21.66
CA ARG A 268 -5.55 11.18 -22.99
C ARG A 268 -6.56 12.34 -23.06
N PRO A 269 -6.10 13.60 -23.26
CA PRO A 269 -6.98 14.77 -23.33
C PRO A 269 -8.10 14.61 -24.38
N GLY A 270 -9.28 15.17 -24.12
CA GLY A 270 -10.43 15.13 -25.05
C GLY A 270 -11.25 13.83 -25.04
N SER A 271 -10.90 12.86 -24.20
CA SER A 271 -11.57 11.55 -24.12
C SER A 271 -12.71 11.50 -23.10
N ARG A 272 -13.41 10.36 -23.03
CA ARG A 272 -14.48 10.09 -22.06
C ARG A 272 -14.32 8.74 -21.35
N ALA A 273 -14.65 8.72 -20.07
CA ALA A 273 -14.61 7.54 -19.21
C ALA A 273 -15.98 7.29 -18.56
N LEU A 274 -16.47 6.06 -18.66
CA LEU A 274 -17.65 5.58 -17.93
C LEU A 274 -17.17 4.83 -16.67
N VAL A 275 -17.54 5.34 -15.49
CA VAL A 275 -17.25 4.69 -14.21
C VAL A 275 -18.55 4.11 -13.65
N ILE A 276 -18.54 2.84 -13.25
CA ILE A 276 -19.68 2.14 -12.65
C ILE A 276 -19.22 1.51 -11.33
N SER A 277 -19.96 1.78 -10.25
CA SER A 277 -19.80 1.17 -8.93
C SER A 277 -21.05 0.42 -8.55
N MET A 278 -20.89 -0.81 -8.07
CA MET A 278 -21.95 -1.57 -7.40
C MET A 278 -21.33 -2.48 -6.33
N GLU A 279 -22.18 -3.18 -5.58
CA GLU A 279 -21.78 -4.36 -4.82
C GLU A 279 -22.85 -5.44 -4.99
N ASN A 280 -22.43 -6.66 -5.28
CA ASN A 280 -23.35 -7.80 -5.40
C ASN A 280 -23.52 -8.45 -4.04
N ILE A 281 -24.74 -8.50 -3.52
CA ILE A 281 -25.01 -9.16 -2.25
C ILE A 281 -25.67 -10.54 -2.40
N THR A 282 -26.22 -10.90 -3.57
CA THR A 282 -26.83 -12.23 -3.82
C THR A 282 -25.87 -13.38 -3.54
N GLN A 283 -24.65 -13.36 -4.09
CA GLN A 283 -23.68 -14.44 -3.85
C GLN A 283 -23.00 -14.34 -2.48
N ASN A 284 -23.13 -13.19 -1.80
CA ASN A 284 -22.36 -12.83 -0.61
C ASN A 284 -23.23 -12.78 0.65
N LEU A 285 -24.34 -13.52 0.71
CA LEU A 285 -25.07 -13.77 1.95
C LEU A 285 -24.27 -14.77 2.81
N TYR A 286 -23.81 -14.34 3.99
CA TYR A 286 -23.06 -15.22 4.90
C TYR A 286 -24.02 -16.11 5.68
N LYS A 287 -23.85 -17.44 5.57
CA LYS A 287 -24.70 -18.47 6.21
C LYS A 287 -24.16 -19.05 7.53
N GLY A 288 -22.95 -18.69 7.96
CA GLY A 288 -22.39 -19.17 9.23
C GLY A 288 -22.77 -18.31 10.44
N ASN A 289 -22.14 -18.57 11.59
CA ASN A 289 -22.51 -17.98 12.89
C ASN A 289 -21.42 -17.07 13.54
N ASP A 290 -20.33 -16.71 12.83
CA ASP A 290 -19.32 -15.76 13.31
C ASP A 290 -19.91 -14.33 13.39
N LYS A 291 -20.06 -13.81 14.62
CA LYS A 291 -20.59 -12.46 14.90
C LYS A 291 -19.81 -11.32 14.22
N SER A 292 -18.55 -11.53 13.83
CA SER A 292 -17.79 -10.54 13.06
C SER A 292 -18.22 -10.47 11.58
N MET A 293 -18.87 -11.51 11.05
CA MET A 293 -19.37 -11.60 9.67
C MET A 293 -20.88 -11.34 9.56
N LEU A 294 -21.67 -11.68 10.59
CA LEU A 294 -23.13 -11.41 10.63
C LEU A 294 -23.50 -9.91 10.47
N LEU A 295 -22.54 -9.00 10.71
CA LEU A 295 -22.66 -7.58 10.41
C LEU A 295 -22.88 -7.28 8.92
N GLN A 296 -22.43 -8.15 8.00
CA GLN A 296 -22.57 -7.92 6.57
C GLN A 296 -24.03 -8.05 6.12
N ASN A 297 -24.72 -9.10 6.59
CA ASN A 297 -26.13 -9.38 6.29
C ASN A 297 -27.03 -8.23 6.78
N THR A 298 -26.69 -7.63 7.91
CA THR A 298 -27.50 -6.58 8.55
C THR A 298 -27.26 -5.18 7.99
N LEU A 299 -26.04 -4.88 7.50
CA LEU A 299 -25.68 -3.54 7.02
C LEU A 299 -25.76 -3.36 5.49
N PHE A 300 -25.25 -4.31 4.70
CA PHE A 300 -25.12 -4.12 3.24
C PHE A 300 -26.46 -4.27 2.51
N ARG A 301 -26.68 -3.43 1.49
CA ARG A 301 -27.90 -3.41 0.67
C ARG A 301 -27.58 -3.29 -0.81
N CYS A 302 -28.51 -3.73 -1.65
CA CYS A 302 -28.36 -3.63 -3.10
C CYS A 302 -28.35 -2.15 -3.54
N GLY A 303 -27.35 -1.77 -4.33
CA GLY A 303 -27.23 -0.41 -4.85
C GLY A 303 -26.07 -0.27 -5.83
N GLY A 304 -26.01 0.89 -6.47
CA GLY A 304 -24.96 1.21 -7.43
C GLY A 304 -25.02 2.65 -7.90
N CYS A 305 -23.97 3.10 -8.59
CA CYS A 305 -23.95 4.38 -9.29
C CYS A 305 -23.12 4.31 -10.57
N ALA A 306 -23.41 5.21 -11.50
CA ALA A 306 -22.66 5.38 -12.73
C ALA A 306 -22.35 6.87 -12.98
N LEU A 307 -21.15 7.15 -13.48
CA LEU A 307 -20.63 8.49 -13.75
C LEU A 307 -20.10 8.54 -15.18
N LEU A 308 -20.39 9.63 -15.89
CA LEU A 308 -19.76 9.93 -17.17
C LEU A 308 -18.76 11.06 -17.00
N LEU A 309 -17.47 10.74 -17.08
CA LEU A 309 -16.37 11.67 -16.91
C LEU A 309 -15.73 12.03 -18.26
N SER A 310 -15.20 13.25 -18.40
CA SER A 310 -14.48 13.68 -19.60
C SER A 310 -13.39 14.70 -19.33
N SER A 311 -12.34 14.69 -20.17
CA SER A 311 -11.33 15.75 -20.29
C SER A 311 -11.53 16.64 -21.52
N ARG A 312 -12.70 16.60 -22.17
CA ARG A 312 -13.04 17.43 -23.35
C ARG A 312 -13.52 18.82 -22.93
N VAL A 313 -12.77 19.86 -23.28
CA VAL A 313 -13.07 21.27 -22.95
C VAL A 313 -14.50 21.68 -23.37
N LEU A 314 -14.98 21.24 -24.53
CA LEU A 314 -16.34 21.54 -25.02
C LEU A 314 -17.47 20.93 -24.19
N ASP A 315 -17.21 19.86 -23.43
CA ASP A 315 -18.20 19.24 -22.56
C ASP A 315 -18.31 19.95 -21.19
N SER A 316 -17.35 20.84 -20.85
CA SER A 316 -17.34 21.59 -19.58
C SER A 316 -18.59 22.44 -19.35
N MET A 317 -19.14 23.08 -20.39
CA MET A 317 -20.38 23.86 -20.34
C MET A 317 -21.63 23.02 -20.03
N LYS A 318 -21.54 21.69 -20.17
CA LYS A 318 -22.61 20.73 -19.89
C LYS A 318 -22.36 19.96 -18.58
N ALA A 319 -21.16 20.02 -18.04
CA ALA A 319 -20.78 19.31 -16.83
C ALA A 319 -21.62 19.74 -15.63
N LYS A 320 -22.01 18.77 -14.79
CA LYS A 320 -22.62 19.04 -13.49
C LYS A 320 -21.56 19.42 -12.46
N TYR A 321 -20.41 18.74 -12.50
CA TYR A 321 -19.31 18.96 -11.56
C TYR A 321 -17.96 19.01 -12.27
N LYS A 322 -17.01 19.76 -11.70
CA LYS A 322 -15.57 19.64 -12.00
C LYS A 322 -14.88 18.92 -10.85
N LEU A 323 -14.04 17.93 -11.16
CA LEU A 323 -13.15 17.31 -10.19
C LEU A 323 -11.94 18.23 -9.97
N LEU A 324 -11.68 18.60 -8.72
CA LEU A 324 -10.45 19.29 -8.35
C LEU A 324 -9.39 18.27 -7.93
N TYR A 325 -9.62 17.63 -6.79
CA TYR A 325 -8.61 16.86 -6.07
C TYR A 325 -9.08 15.45 -5.75
N THR A 326 -8.13 14.52 -5.74
CA THR A 326 -8.28 13.13 -5.29
C THR A 326 -7.13 12.83 -4.35
N PHE A 327 -7.43 12.35 -3.13
CA PHE A 327 -6.40 11.97 -2.15
C PHE A 327 -6.67 10.58 -1.62
N ARG A 328 -5.59 9.80 -1.48
CA ARG A 328 -5.63 8.38 -1.10
C ARG A 328 -4.64 8.13 0.01
N SER A 329 -5.12 7.59 1.13
CA SER A 329 -4.29 7.09 2.22
C SER A 329 -4.58 5.62 2.44
N GLN A 330 -3.53 4.85 2.70
CA GLN A 330 -3.60 3.44 3.04
C GLN A 330 -2.71 3.21 4.26
N LEU A 331 -3.26 2.53 5.26
CA LEU A 331 -2.52 2.07 6.43
C LEU A 331 -1.86 0.71 6.13
N SER A 332 -0.75 0.43 6.80
CA SER A 332 0.10 -0.75 6.53
C SER A 332 0.51 -1.49 7.79
N ASP A 333 -0.26 -1.34 8.88
CA ASP A 333 -0.12 -2.10 10.11
C ASP A 333 -1.16 -3.24 10.18
N ASP A 334 -0.83 -4.32 10.89
CA ASP A 334 -1.61 -5.56 10.91
C ASP A 334 -3.04 -5.36 11.41
N ASN A 335 -3.26 -4.44 12.34
CA ASN A 335 -4.60 -4.08 12.81
C ASN A 335 -5.43 -3.46 11.68
N SER A 336 -4.83 -2.58 10.89
CA SER A 336 -5.46 -2.01 9.68
C SER A 336 -5.65 -3.04 8.56
N TYR A 337 -4.71 -3.97 8.38
CA TYR A 337 -4.81 -5.03 7.38
C TYR A 337 -5.98 -5.97 7.68
N ASN A 338 -6.03 -6.50 8.91
CA ASN A 338 -7.07 -7.41 9.40
C ASN A 338 -8.38 -6.70 9.82
N CYS A 339 -8.52 -5.39 9.55
CA CYS A 339 -9.66 -4.59 10.01
C CYS A 339 -10.97 -4.95 9.31
N VAL A 340 -10.90 -5.25 8.01
CA VAL A 340 -12.01 -5.66 7.15
C VAL A 340 -11.47 -6.72 6.19
N TYR A 341 -11.83 -7.98 6.41
CA TYR A 341 -11.14 -9.11 5.79
C TYR A 341 -12.12 -10.21 5.36
N GLN A 342 -12.03 -10.67 4.11
CA GLN A 342 -12.83 -11.80 3.62
C GLN A 342 -12.12 -13.12 3.99
N LYS A 343 -12.81 -13.99 4.72
CA LYS A 343 -12.31 -15.29 5.17
C LYS A 343 -13.43 -16.34 5.13
N GLN A 344 -13.06 -17.60 5.35
CA GLN A 344 -14.00 -18.63 5.76
C GLN A 344 -14.04 -18.71 7.30
N ASP A 345 -15.15 -19.20 7.85
CA ASP A 345 -15.21 -19.69 9.23
C ASP A 345 -14.79 -21.16 9.33
N SER A 346 -14.91 -21.75 10.53
CA SER A 346 -14.60 -23.14 10.83
C SER A 346 -15.47 -24.17 10.10
N GLU A 347 -16.61 -23.74 9.53
CA GLU A 347 -17.55 -24.59 8.78
C GLU A 347 -17.37 -24.41 7.25
N GLY A 348 -16.44 -23.54 6.83
CA GLY A 348 -16.19 -23.23 5.41
C GLY A 348 -17.09 -22.13 4.83
N ASN A 349 -18.02 -21.56 5.61
CA ASN A 349 -18.88 -20.49 5.13
C ASN A 349 -18.05 -19.23 4.89
N SER A 350 -18.17 -18.64 3.70
CA SER A 350 -17.36 -17.49 3.29
C SER A 350 -18.06 -16.17 3.64
N GLY A 351 -17.34 -15.25 4.28
CA GLY A 351 -17.88 -13.93 4.67
C GLY A 351 -16.78 -12.89 4.93
N VAL A 352 -17.19 -11.66 5.26
CA VAL A 352 -16.34 -10.50 5.49
C VAL A 352 -16.37 -10.14 6.97
N ALA A 353 -15.31 -10.48 7.67
CA ALA A 353 -15.14 -10.17 9.08
C ALA A 353 -14.83 -8.67 9.26
N LEU A 354 -15.60 -8.00 10.11
CA LEU A 354 -15.39 -6.62 10.53
C LEU A 354 -14.82 -6.57 11.95
N SER A 355 -13.64 -5.94 12.10
CA SER A 355 -12.99 -5.78 13.40
C SER A 355 -13.66 -4.69 14.25
N LYS A 356 -13.71 -4.91 15.57
CA LYS A 356 -14.19 -3.92 16.55
C LYS A 356 -13.37 -2.61 16.53
N ASP A 357 -12.10 -2.67 16.12
CA ASP A 357 -11.22 -1.49 16.00
C ASP A 357 -11.55 -0.59 14.79
N ILE A 358 -12.53 -0.93 13.94
CA ILE A 358 -12.80 -0.24 12.65
C ILE A 358 -12.95 1.28 12.75
N VAL A 359 -13.61 1.81 13.79
CA VAL A 359 -13.78 3.27 13.98
C VAL A 359 -12.44 3.95 14.32
N LYS A 360 -11.59 3.28 15.11
CA LYS A 360 -10.25 3.75 15.51
C LYS A 360 -9.28 3.72 14.33
N VAL A 361 -9.33 2.66 13.50
CA VAL A 361 -8.58 2.55 12.25
C VAL A 361 -9.03 3.62 11.24
N ALA A 362 -10.35 3.81 11.09
CA ALA A 362 -10.92 4.86 10.25
C ALA A 362 -10.44 6.27 10.66
N GLY A 363 -10.42 6.57 11.97
CA GLY A 363 -9.88 7.83 12.49
C GLY A 363 -8.39 8.04 12.16
N ARG A 364 -7.57 6.98 12.21
CA ARG A 364 -6.15 7.04 11.81
C ARG A 364 -5.99 7.31 10.30
N ALA A 365 -6.76 6.62 9.45
CA ALA A 365 -6.71 6.79 8.01
C ALA A 365 -7.25 8.15 7.56
N LEU A 366 -8.37 8.61 8.13
CA LEU A 366 -8.93 9.94 7.93
C LEU A 366 -7.91 11.04 8.24
N ARG A 367 -7.21 10.95 9.37
CA ARG A 367 -6.16 11.92 9.75
C ARG A 367 -5.02 11.98 8.72
N GLN A 368 -4.61 10.84 8.14
CA GLN A 368 -3.60 10.85 7.06
C GLN A 368 -4.12 11.49 5.77
N ASN A 369 -5.37 11.17 5.37
CA ASN A 369 -6.00 11.77 4.20
C ASN A 369 -6.14 13.30 4.35
N PHE A 370 -6.62 13.76 5.52
CA PHE A 370 -6.89 15.18 5.79
C PHE A 370 -5.62 16.04 5.95
N VAL A 371 -4.48 15.43 6.32
CA VAL A 371 -3.16 16.10 6.24
C VAL A 371 -2.83 16.47 4.80
N GLN A 372 -3.14 15.62 3.81
CA GLN A 372 -2.87 15.90 2.39
C GLN A 372 -3.92 16.84 1.78
N LEU A 373 -5.19 16.67 2.15
CA LEU A 373 -6.32 17.48 1.65
C LEU A 373 -6.25 18.95 2.12
N GLY A 374 -5.89 19.18 3.38
CA GLY A 374 -5.96 20.49 4.04
C GLY A 374 -5.40 21.68 3.25
N PRO A 375 -4.17 21.62 2.72
CA PRO A 375 -3.54 22.72 1.97
C PRO A 375 -4.28 23.16 0.70
N HIS A 376 -5.03 22.25 0.07
CA HIS A 376 -5.69 22.51 -1.21
C HIS A 376 -7.15 22.97 -1.06
N VAL A 377 -7.74 22.85 0.14
CA VAL A 377 -9.14 23.24 0.42
C VAL A 377 -9.28 24.36 1.44
N LEU A 378 -8.47 24.38 2.51
CA LEU A 378 -8.60 25.36 3.60
C LEU A 378 -8.22 26.77 3.14
N PRO A 379 -8.97 27.83 3.48
CA PRO A 379 -8.55 29.20 3.22
C PRO A 379 -7.24 29.55 3.93
N VAL A 380 -6.41 30.41 3.32
CA VAL A 380 -5.11 30.85 3.85
C VAL A 380 -5.19 31.29 5.33
N ARG A 381 -6.28 31.96 5.75
CA ARG A 381 -6.52 32.37 7.14
C ARG A 381 -6.59 31.20 8.15
N GLU A 382 -7.02 30.01 7.73
CA GLU A 382 -6.98 28.81 8.58
C GLU A 382 -5.65 28.05 8.42
N GLN A 383 -5.02 28.08 7.24
CA GLN A 383 -3.66 27.54 7.02
C GLN A 383 -2.64 28.23 7.95
N VAL A 384 -2.70 29.57 8.04
CA VAL A 384 -1.89 30.38 8.95
C VAL A 384 -2.13 30.01 10.42
N LYS A 385 -3.37 29.72 10.83
CA LYS A 385 -3.64 29.26 12.22
C LYS A 385 -3.01 27.90 12.52
N VAL A 386 -3.06 26.95 11.57
CA VAL A 386 -2.36 25.66 11.71
C VAL A 386 -0.85 25.88 11.82
N LEU A 387 -0.28 26.78 11.01
CA LEU A 387 1.14 27.12 11.03
C LEU A 387 1.56 27.81 12.34
N CYS A 388 0.82 28.83 12.81
CA CYS A 388 1.07 29.51 14.07
C CYS A 388 0.93 28.57 15.27
N ASN A 389 -0.09 27.71 15.31
CA ASN A 389 -0.20 26.72 16.39
C ASN A 389 0.94 25.70 16.35
N HIS A 390 1.36 25.27 15.16
CA HIS A 390 2.52 24.39 15.01
C HIS A 390 3.83 25.06 15.47
N PHE A 391 4.03 26.33 15.13
CA PHE A 391 5.19 27.13 15.54
C PHE A 391 5.21 27.32 17.07
N MET A 392 4.09 27.72 17.68
CA MET A 392 3.96 27.82 19.14
C MET A 392 4.17 26.48 19.85
N MET A 393 3.69 25.38 19.27
CA MET A 393 3.96 24.03 19.78
C MET A 393 5.45 23.64 19.69
N ARG A 394 6.15 24.01 18.61
CA ARG A 394 7.61 23.81 18.52
C ARG A 394 8.35 24.70 19.52
N LEU A 395 8.02 26.00 19.59
CA LEU A 395 8.64 26.95 20.53
C LEU A 395 8.47 26.49 21.99
N THR A 396 7.27 26.12 22.42
CA THR A 396 7.03 25.66 23.79
C THR A 396 7.70 24.32 24.10
N THR A 397 7.85 23.43 23.10
CA THR A 397 8.64 22.19 23.25
C THR A 397 10.13 22.51 23.40
N LEU A 398 10.68 23.34 22.51
CA LEU A 398 12.10 23.74 22.53
C LEU A 398 12.46 24.53 23.79
N ALA A 399 11.61 25.47 24.22
CA ALA A 399 11.84 26.26 25.44
C ALA A 399 11.91 25.38 26.70
N LYS A 400 11.08 24.33 26.77
CA LYS A 400 11.09 23.35 27.87
C LYS A 400 12.29 22.39 27.77
N GLN A 401 12.69 21.97 26.56
CA GLN A 401 13.92 21.19 26.35
C GLN A 401 15.20 21.96 26.67
N ARG A 402 15.20 23.29 26.49
CA ARG A 402 16.37 24.17 26.68
C ARG A 402 16.35 24.92 28.03
N ALA A 403 15.49 24.51 28.96
CA ALA A 403 15.34 25.04 30.32
C ALA A 403 15.25 26.57 30.42
N TRP A 404 14.66 27.25 29.42
CA TRP A 404 14.58 28.71 29.38
C TRP A 404 13.77 29.24 30.57
N PRO A 405 14.16 30.32 31.27
CA PRO A 405 13.53 30.71 32.54
C PRO A 405 12.03 31.05 32.46
N LEU A 406 11.52 31.54 31.31
CA LEU A 406 10.07 31.71 31.10
C LEU A 406 9.31 30.41 30.73
N SER A 407 10.00 29.31 30.41
CA SER A 407 9.38 28.08 29.90
C SER A 407 8.46 27.38 30.91
N ALA A 408 8.73 27.53 32.21
CA ALA A 408 7.91 26.96 33.28
C ALA A 408 6.50 27.57 33.35
N ARG A 409 6.32 28.84 32.94
CA ARG A 409 5.01 29.53 32.90
C ARG A 409 4.30 29.41 31.54
N LEU A 410 4.95 28.85 30.53
CA LEU A 410 4.34 28.67 29.20
C LEU A 410 3.51 27.38 29.15
N ALA A 411 2.20 27.53 29.23
CA ALA A 411 1.25 26.49 28.85
C ALA A 411 1.50 26.05 27.40
N THR A 412 1.58 24.74 27.16
CA THR A 412 1.62 24.20 25.79
C THR A 412 0.23 24.37 25.16
N PRO A 413 0.12 25.02 23.97
CA PRO A 413 -1.16 25.18 23.30
C PRO A 413 -1.90 23.87 23.06
N GLU A 414 -3.23 23.94 22.98
CA GLU A 414 -4.04 22.79 22.58
C GLU A 414 -3.84 22.43 21.10
N GLY A 415 -4.26 21.21 20.73
CA GLY A 415 -4.19 20.74 19.36
C GLY A 415 -5.24 21.41 18.47
N TYR A 416 -4.88 22.51 17.80
CA TYR A 416 -5.77 23.18 16.85
C TYR A 416 -6.18 22.25 15.70
N THR A 417 -7.47 21.92 15.65
CA THR A 417 -8.11 21.24 14.51
C THR A 417 -8.66 22.32 13.57
N PRO A 418 -8.18 22.43 12.31
CA PRO A 418 -8.66 23.43 11.37
C PRO A 418 -10.10 23.16 10.95
N ASN A 419 -10.87 24.23 10.71
CA ASN A 419 -12.26 24.11 10.33
C ASN A 419 -12.41 23.92 8.80
N PHE A 420 -12.59 22.66 8.38
CA PHE A 420 -12.77 22.30 6.97
C PHE A 420 -14.06 22.87 6.35
N SER A 421 -15.08 23.16 7.16
CA SER A 421 -16.34 23.81 6.74
C SER A 421 -16.19 25.27 6.27
N LYS A 422 -14.95 25.78 6.19
CA LYS A 422 -14.62 27.08 5.58
C LYS A 422 -13.99 26.96 4.19
N GLY A 423 -13.67 25.73 3.76
CA GLY A 423 -13.07 25.42 2.47
C GLY A 423 -13.85 24.38 1.66
N ILE A 424 -14.87 23.79 2.26
CA ILE A 424 -15.80 22.79 1.75
C ILE A 424 -17.18 23.15 2.31
N ASP A 425 -18.19 23.18 1.45
CA ASP A 425 -19.54 23.61 1.80
C ASP A 425 -20.39 22.39 2.19
N HIS A 426 -20.30 21.30 1.41
CA HIS A 426 -21.07 20.07 1.58
C HIS A 426 -20.17 18.83 1.79
N PHE A 427 -20.63 17.88 2.60
CA PHE A 427 -19.88 16.69 2.98
C PHE A 427 -20.68 15.41 2.67
N CYS A 428 -20.01 14.42 2.07
CA CYS A 428 -20.50 13.04 1.91
C CYS A 428 -19.54 12.10 2.65
N ILE A 429 -19.92 11.68 3.85
CA ILE A 429 -19.21 10.70 4.67
C ILE A 429 -19.82 9.32 4.39
N HIS A 430 -19.12 8.46 3.65
CA HIS A 430 -19.61 7.12 3.26
C HIS A 430 -20.47 6.45 4.34
N ALA A 431 -21.74 6.20 3.99
CA ALA A 431 -22.74 5.53 4.81
C ALA A 431 -22.46 4.03 5.09
N GLY A 432 -21.31 3.74 5.70
CA GLY A 432 -20.90 2.38 6.08
C GLY A 432 -21.60 1.84 7.34
N GLY A 433 -22.19 2.74 8.12
CA GLY A 433 -22.89 2.46 9.38
C GLY A 433 -22.81 3.64 10.35
N ARG A 434 -23.79 3.75 11.26
CA ARG A 434 -23.97 4.91 12.17
C ARG A 434 -22.70 5.36 12.87
N ALA A 435 -21.97 4.43 13.50
CA ALA A 435 -20.76 4.72 14.27
C ALA A 435 -19.60 5.31 13.44
N VAL A 436 -19.56 5.04 12.12
CA VAL A 436 -18.55 5.64 11.23
C VAL A 436 -18.89 7.11 10.96
N ILE A 437 -20.16 7.43 10.71
CA ILE A 437 -20.64 8.79 10.46
C ILE A 437 -20.44 9.66 11.72
N GLU A 438 -20.90 9.19 12.87
CA GLU A 438 -20.73 9.86 14.17
C GLU A 438 -19.24 10.02 14.54
N GLY A 439 -18.41 9.00 14.25
CA GLY A 439 -16.97 9.06 14.44
C GLY A 439 -16.29 10.13 13.59
N VAL A 440 -16.65 10.28 12.32
CA VAL A 440 -16.13 11.34 11.44
C VAL A 440 -16.67 12.71 11.88
N GLN A 441 -17.95 12.81 12.23
CA GLN A 441 -18.56 14.04 12.75
C GLN A 441 -17.78 14.59 13.95
N LYS A 442 -17.50 13.73 14.94
CA LYS A 442 -16.78 14.09 16.17
C LYS A 442 -15.33 14.50 15.91
N ASN A 443 -14.65 13.79 15.00
CA ASN A 443 -13.25 14.08 14.63
C ASN A 443 -13.08 15.39 13.85
N LEU A 444 -14.05 15.75 12.98
CA LEU A 444 -14.00 16.96 12.14
C LEU A 444 -14.81 18.14 12.71
N LYS A 445 -15.52 17.94 13.83
CA LYS A 445 -16.43 18.91 14.48
C LYS A 445 -17.54 19.42 13.53
N LEU A 446 -18.14 18.50 12.77
CA LEU A 446 -19.20 18.81 11.80
C LEU A 446 -20.57 18.95 12.47
N THR A 447 -21.40 19.85 11.94
CA THR A 447 -22.77 20.08 12.42
C THR A 447 -23.74 19.00 11.94
N GLU A 448 -24.90 18.86 12.60
CA GLU A 448 -25.93 17.88 12.19
C GLU A 448 -26.40 18.10 10.74
N ARG A 449 -26.52 19.36 10.27
CA ARG A 449 -26.84 19.68 8.85
C ARG A 449 -25.81 19.08 7.88
N GLN A 450 -24.53 19.08 8.24
CA GLN A 450 -23.45 18.63 7.34
C GLN A 450 -23.34 17.11 7.23
N ILE A 451 -23.80 16.35 8.23
CA ILE A 451 -23.83 14.88 8.18
C ILE A 451 -25.18 14.31 7.72
N ARG A 452 -26.23 15.14 7.65
CA ARG A 452 -27.59 14.74 7.22
C ARG A 452 -27.64 13.99 5.88
N PRO A 453 -26.85 14.30 4.83
CA PRO A 453 -26.84 13.51 3.59
C PRO A 453 -26.45 12.05 3.82
N SER A 454 -25.42 11.82 4.63
CA SER A 454 -24.89 10.49 4.99
C SER A 454 -25.83 9.72 5.91
N VAL A 455 -26.42 10.39 6.90
CA VAL A 455 -27.43 9.79 7.79
C VAL A 455 -28.70 9.40 7.04
N GLN A 456 -29.24 10.29 6.18
CA GLN A 456 -30.43 9.97 5.39
C GLN A 456 -30.15 8.89 4.35
N THR A 457 -28.96 8.86 3.75
CA THR A 457 -28.58 7.77 2.83
C THR A 457 -28.56 6.41 3.54
N LEU A 458 -27.97 6.35 4.74
CA LEU A 458 -27.97 5.12 5.55
C LEU A 458 -29.40 4.70 5.92
N TYR A 459 -30.27 5.66 6.23
CA TYR A 459 -31.68 5.41 6.57
C TYR A 459 -32.49 4.90 5.37
N ASP A 460 -32.47 5.60 4.24
CA ASP A 460 -33.28 5.31 3.05
C ASP A 460 -32.83 4.04 2.31
N TRP A 461 -31.51 3.80 2.25
CA TRP A 461 -30.90 2.81 1.34
C TRP A 461 -29.99 1.78 2.03
N GLY A 462 -29.54 2.04 3.26
CA GLY A 462 -28.52 1.22 3.93
C GLY A 462 -27.12 1.41 3.35
N ASN A 463 -26.20 0.48 3.65
CA ASN A 463 -24.83 0.54 3.15
C ASN A 463 -24.75 -0.05 1.73
N THR A 464 -24.84 0.80 0.71
CA THR A 464 -24.66 0.43 -0.72
C THR A 464 -23.18 0.40 -1.15
N SER A 465 -22.28 0.05 -0.21
CA SER A 465 -20.83 -0.13 -0.38
C SER A 465 -20.16 1.07 -1.07
N SER A 466 -19.52 0.86 -2.22
CA SER A 466 -18.77 1.86 -2.97
C SER A 466 -19.65 2.98 -3.51
N SER A 467 -20.95 2.76 -3.65
CA SER A 467 -21.87 3.71 -4.28
C SER A 467 -22.50 4.73 -3.32
N SER A 468 -22.47 4.51 -1.99
CA SER A 468 -23.20 5.33 -1.01
C SER A 468 -22.95 6.84 -1.16
N ILE A 469 -21.69 7.25 -1.35
CA ILE A 469 -21.30 8.66 -1.49
C ILE A 469 -21.99 9.39 -2.66
N TRP A 470 -22.52 8.66 -3.65
CA TRP A 470 -23.30 9.22 -4.75
C TRP A 470 -24.80 9.33 -4.45
N TYR A 471 -25.35 8.47 -3.58
CA TYR A 471 -26.69 8.70 -3.00
C TYR A 471 -26.66 9.93 -2.09
N GLU A 472 -25.58 10.10 -1.32
CA GLU A 472 -25.32 11.29 -0.50
C GLU A 472 -25.20 12.57 -1.37
N THR A 473 -24.51 12.48 -2.52
CA THR A 473 -24.38 13.59 -3.48
C THR A 473 -25.71 13.92 -4.16
N GLU A 474 -26.50 12.91 -4.57
CA GLU A 474 -27.84 13.08 -5.13
C GLU A 474 -28.83 13.65 -4.10
N TRP A 475 -28.69 13.32 -2.82
CA TRP A 475 -29.44 13.95 -1.73
C TRP A 475 -29.10 15.43 -1.60
N ILE A 476 -27.82 15.81 -1.70
CA ILE A 476 -27.38 17.21 -1.67
C ILE A 476 -27.92 18.00 -2.87
N GLU A 477 -27.94 17.43 -4.08
CA GLU A 477 -28.55 18.06 -5.27
C GLU A 477 -30.08 18.30 -5.08
N ARG A 478 -30.76 17.44 -4.30
CA ARG A 478 -32.21 17.52 -4.03
C ARG A 478 -32.61 18.41 -2.85
N PHE A 479 -31.83 18.37 -1.76
CA PHE A 479 -32.19 18.89 -0.44
C PHE A 479 -31.09 19.66 0.29
N GLY A 480 -29.84 19.61 -0.18
CA GLY A 480 -28.70 20.25 0.51
C GLY A 480 -28.67 21.78 0.44
N ASP A 481 -29.46 22.36 -0.47
CA ASP A 481 -29.41 23.76 -0.91
C ASP A 481 -28.09 24.11 -1.64
N LEU A 482 -27.73 23.24 -2.60
CA LEU A 482 -26.51 23.34 -3.40
C LEU A 482 -26.59 24.48 -4.44
N HIS A 483 -25.47 25.20 -4.62
CA HIS A 483 -25.29 26.27 -5.61
C HIS A 483 -24.06 26.06 -6.51
N PRO A 484 -24.06 26.58 -7.76
CA PRO A 484 -22.86 26.59 -8.59
C PRO A 484 -21.70 27.34 -7.92
N GLY A 485 -20.49 26.78 -7.99
CA GLY A 485 -19.29 27.27 -7.31
C GLY A 485 -19.00 26.59 -5.97
N GLU A 486 -20.02 26.03 -5.30
CA GLU A 486 -19.87 25.32 -4.02
C GLU A 486 -19.14 23.98 -4.19
N ARG A 487 -18.52 23.54 -3.09
CA ARG A 487 -17.62 22.38 -3.02
C ARG A 487 -18.24 21.24 -2.23
N ILE A 488 -18.18 20.05 -2.82
CA ILE A 488 -18.61 18.78 -2.19
C ILE A 488 -17.36 17.94 -1.91
N LEU A 489 -17.16 17.57 -0.65
CA LEU A 489 -16.13 16.62 -0.23
C LEU A 489 -16.74 15.22 -0.03
N GLN A 490 -16.36 14.28 -0.88
CA GLN A 490 -16.63 12.86 -0.68
C GLN A 490 -15.51 12.22 0.14
N ILE A 491 -15.86 11.38 1.12
CA ILE A 491 -14.95 10.63 2.00
C ILE A 491 -15.40 9.17 2.03
N SER A 492 -14.49 8.25 1.76
CA SER A 492 -14.78 6.81 1.67
C SER A 492 -13.73 5.95 2.37
N PHE A 493 -14.18 4.83 2.94
CA PHE A 493 -13.35 3.89 3.71
C PHE A 493 -13.42 2.48 3.11
N GLY A 494 -12.37 1.67 3.25
CA GLY A 494 -12.31 0.34 2.62
C GLY A 494 -11.24 -0.58 3.17
N SER A 495 -11.24 -1.83 2.70
CA SER A 495 -10.41 -2.96 3.15
C SER A 495 -8.90 -2.71 3.09
N GLY A 496 -8.13 -3.41 3.94
CA GLY A 496 -6.67 -3.28 4.07
C GLY A 496 -6.26 -1.82 4.30
N PHE A 497 -6.58 -1.31 5.49
CA PHE A 497 -7.50 -0.17 5.60
C PHE A 497 -7.12 1.10 4.81
N LYS A 498 -8.07 1.60 4.02
CA LYS A 498 -7.92 2.76 3.14
C LYS A 498 -8.88 3.89 3.52
N CYS A 499 -8.45 5.13 3.35
CA CYS A 499 -9.32 6.31 3.34
C CYS A 499 -9.02 7.16 2.10
N ASN A 500 -10.02 7.31 1.23
CA ASN A 500 -9.93 8.03 -0.03
C ASN A 500 -10.97 9.15 -0.07
N SER A 501 -10.58 10.31 -0.61
CA SER A 501 -11.44 11.48 -0.74
C SER A 501 -11.37 12.10 -2.13
N ALA A 502 -12.47 12.74 -2.54
CA ALA A 502 -12.59 13.50 -3.78
C ALA A 502 -13.26 14.86 -3.51
N VAL A 503 -12.73 15.91 -4.12
CA VAL A 503 -13.28 17.28 -4.04
C VAL A 503 -13.87 17.67 -5.38
N TRP A 504 -15.18 17.88 -5.40
CA TRP A 504 -15.94 18.34 -6.56
C TRP A 504 -16.36 19.80 -6.38
N VAL A 505 -16.42 20.56 -7.48
CA VAL A 505 -17.10 21.86 -7.54
C VAL A 505 -18.36 21.72 -8.39
N ALA A 506 -19.50 22.19 -7.88
CA ALA A 506 -20.73 22.29 -8.65
C ALA A 506 -20.60 23.33 -9.78
N LEU A 507 -20.97 22.95 -11.00
CA LEU A 507 -21.00 23.82 -12.18
C LEU A 507 -22.43 24.03 -12.69
N ARG A 508 -23.22 22.95 -12.75
CA ARG A 508 -24.59 22.94 -13.26
C ARG A 508 -25.42 21.96 -12.44
N LEU A 509 -26.62 22.38 -12.05
CA LEU A 509 -27.49 21.62 -11.15
C LEU A 509 -28.80 21.28 -11.84
N ASP A 510 -29.27 20.05 -11.67
CA ASP A 510 -30.58 19.64 -12.16
C ASP A 510 -31.67 20.11 -11.20
N ARG A 511 -32.04 21.39 -11.32
CA ARG A 511 -33.08 22.04 -10.52
C ARG A 511 -34.45 21.33 -10.60
N SER A 512 -34.70 20.48 -11.62
CA SER A 512 -35.93 19.68 -11.70
C SER A 512 -36.06 18.63 -10.58
N LYS A 513 -34.94 18.25 -9.94
CA LYS A 513 -34.91 17.29 -8.83
C LYS A 513 -35.23 17.89 -7.46
N GLN A 514 -35.18 19.22 -7.30
CA GLN A 514 -35.20 19.84 -5.98
C GLN A 514 -36.52 19.58 -5.24
N GLY A 515 -36.42 19.28 -3.94
CA GLY A 515 -37.57 18.89 -3.10
C GLY A 515 -38.16 17.50 -3.39
N GLN A 516 -37.83 16.85 -4.52
CA GLN A 516 -38.33 15.52 -4.86
C GLN A 516 -37.52 14.45 -4.12
N PRO A 517 -38.15 13.58 -3.30
CA PRO A 517 -37.43 12.57 -2.55
C PRO A 517 -36.87 11.46 -3.45
N LEU A 518 -35.80 10.83 -2.98
CA LEU A 518 -35.05 9.82 -3.72
C LEU A 518 -35.80 8.48 -3.72
N LYS A 519 -36.31 8.10 -2.54
CA LYS A 519 -37.27 7.04 -2.25
C LYS A 519 -38.67 7.68 -2.08
N PRO A 520 -39.78 7.08 -2.56
CA PRO A 520 -41.12 7.60 -2.24
C PRO A 520 -41.36 7.61 -0.72
N ALA A 521 -42.08 8.61 -0.21
CA ALA A 521 -42.51 8.58 1.18
C ALA A 521 -43.63 7.56 1.37
N GLU A 522 -43.58 6.76 2.45
CA GLU A 522 -44.68 5.88 2.83
C GLU A 522 -45.93 6.73 3.15
N VAL A 523 -46.95 6.64 2.31
CA VAL A 523 -48.28 7.19 2.63
C VAL A 523 -48.92 6.27 3.65
N SER A 524 -48.64 6.52 4.92
CA SER A 524 -49.22 5.79 6.05
C SER A 524 -50.74 6.04 6.09
N LYS A 525 -51.50 5.08 5.54
CA LYS A 525 -52.96 5.04 5.67
C LYS A 525 -53.35 4.70 7.11
N HIS A 526 -53.19 5.65 8.01
CA HIS A 526 -53.89 5.69 9.30
C HIS A 526 -54.74 6.95 9.31
N SER A 527 -56.02 6.77 9.64
CA SER A 527 -57.07 7.76 9.40
C SER A 527 -57.00 8.94 10.35
N ILE A 528 -56.98 10.16 9.79
CA ILE A 528 -57.47 11.35 10.48
C ILE A 528 -58.74 11.80 9.76
N HIS A 529 -59.89 11.44 10.32
CA HIS A 529 -61.13 12.18 10.07
C HIS A 529 -61.07 13.45 10.94
N SER A 530 -61.07 14.63 10.28
CA SER A 530 -61.65 15.93 10.72
C SER A 530 -61.34 16.47 12.15
N GLU A 531 -61.11 17.76 12.41
CA GLU A 531 -61.84 18.96 11.92
C GLU A 531 -60.93 20.22 11.77
N LYS A 532 -61.54 21.43 11.79
CA LYS A 532 -60.94 22.77 11.65
C LYS A 532 -61.41 23.67 12.82
N GLY A 533 -60.58 24.52 13.43
CA GLY A 533 -61.07 25.61 14.32
C GLY A 533 -60.22 25.90 15.59
N ASN A 534 -60.25 27.14 16.11
CA ASN A 534 -59.72 27.59 17.43
C ASN A 534 -58.92 28.95 17.46
N ALA A 535 -57.58 28.94 17.37
CA ALA A 535 -56.70 30.14 17.52
C ALA A 535 -55.94 30.66 16.26
N ALA A 536 -56.07 31.95 15.93
CA ALA A 536 -55.07 32.84 15.30
C ALA A 536 -55.52 34.30 15.51
N LYS A 537 -54.68 35.20 16.06
CA LYS A 537 -54.63 35.40 17.52
C LYS A 537 -53.60 34.41 18.12
N ASP A 538 -52.36 34.80 18.44
CA ASP A 538 -51.85 36.16 18.63
C ASP A 538 -50.53 36.46 17.90
N LEU A 539 -50.49 37.65 17.30
CA LEU A 539 -49.28 38.36 16.85
C LEU A 539 -49.53 39.85 17.06
N GLY A 540 -49.40 40.29 18.32
CA GLY A 540 -49.62 41.67 18.74
C GLY A 540 -49.03 41.90 20.13
N GLY A 541 -47.85 42.50 20.18
CA GLY A 541 -47.11 42.79 21.43
C GLY A 541 -45.60 42.67 21.26
N CYS A 542 -44.89 43.75 21.55
CA CYS A 542 -43.44 43.85 21.83
C CYS A 542 -42.45 43.11 20.90
N ALA A 543 -41.69 43.75 20.00
CA ALA A 543 -41.70 45.13 19.54
C ALA A 543 -41.43 46.26 20.55
N GLU A 544 -40.54 46.08 21.54
CA GLU A 544 -39.80 47.20 22.15
C GLU A 544 -38.54 46.71 22.90
N GLY A 545 -37.46 47.49 22.88
CA GLY A 545 -36.14 47.10 23.44
C GLY A 545 -35.28 46.25 22.47
N ALA A 546 -34.27 46.78 21.79
CA ALA A 546 -33.74 48.14 21.85
C ALA A 546 -33.31 48.68 20.47
N ALA A 547 -33.81 49.87 20.14
CA ALA A 547 -33.28 50.72 19.08
C ALA A 547 -33.15 52.15 19.61
N LYS A 548 -31.99 52.49 20.18
CA LYS A 548 -31.64 53.88 20.54
C LYS A 548 -30.12 54.04 20.55
N SER A 549 -29.64 55.09 19.89
CA SER A 549 -28.23 55.34 19.53
C SER A 549 -27.70 54.47 18.37
N LEU A 550 -27.17 55.03 17.26
CA LEU A 550 -27.23 56.42 16.79
C LEU A 550 -27.24 56.48 15.25
N ARG A 551 -27.50 57.68 14.74
CA ARG A 551 -27.86 58.07 13.36
C ARG A 551 -26.70 57.99 12.34
N ASP A 552 -27.06 58.34 11.10
CA ASP A 552 -26.22 58.81 9.99
C ASP A 552 -25.41 57.74 9.23
N THR A 553 -25.43 57.68 7.89
CA THR A 553 -26.15 58.46 6.86
C THR A 553 -26.68 57.57 5.71
N GLY A 554 -27.58 58.10 4.86
CA GLY A 554 -28.36 57.33 3.87
C GLY A 554 -27.59 56.82 2.63
N GLY A 555 -28.25 56.20 1.63
CA GLY A 555 -29.68 55.93 1.48
C GLY A 555 -30.08 55.64 0.01
N LYS A 556 -31.39 55.72 -0.31
CA LYS A 556 -32.06 55.43 -1.61
C LYS A 556 -32.29 53.92 -1.89
N ARG A 557 -33.55 53.44 -1.92
CA ARG A 557 -34.58 53.41 -3.00
C ARG A 557 -34.35 52.24 -4.00
N PHE A 558 -35.36 51.46 -4.46
CA PHE A 558 -36.82 51.49 -4.28
C PHE A 558 -37.49 50.08 -4.36
N GLN A 559 -38.82 50.03 -4.39
CA GLN A 559 -39.69 48.85 -4.17
C GLN A 559 -39.67 47.73 -5.24
N PRO A 560 -39.99 46.47 -4.87
CA PRO A 560 -40.73 45.50 -5.69
C PRO A 560 -42.25 45.58 -5.43
N GLY A 561 -43.11 45.05 -6.31
CA GLY A 561 -44.57 45.12 -6.15
C GLY A 561 -45.34 43.86 -6.58
N GLY A 562 -46.28 43.44 -5.72
CA GLY A 562 -47.32 42.43 -5.99
C GLY A 562 -46.90 40.95 -5.94
N CYS A 563 -47.77 39.99 -5.59
CA CYS A 563 -49.14 40.09 -5.04
C CYS A 563 -49.56 38.76 -4.35
N VAL A 564 -50.56 38.86 -3.44
CA VAL A 564 -51.66 37.90 -3.09
C VAL A 564 -51.42 36.39 -3.33
N GLY A 565 -51.72 35.43 -2.43
CA GLY A 565 -52.50 35.36 -1.18
C GLY A 565 -53.03 33.91 -1.01
N CYS A 566 -53.86 33.51 -0.02
CA CYS A 566 -54.41 34.15 1.17
C CYS A 566 -55.06 33.07 2.10
N LYS A 567 -54.97 33.21 3.43
CA LYS A 567 -55.83 32.58 4.48
C LYS A 567 -55.80 31.03 4.66
N SER A 568 -56.09 30.45 5.83
CA SER A 568 -56.12 30.97 7.23
C SER A 568 -56.44 29.86 8.25
N ARG A 569 -55.96 30.01 9.51
CA ARG A 569 -56.66 29.64 10.78
C ARG A 569 -56.86 28.10 11.04
N THR A 570 -56.68 27.46 12.22
CA THR A 570 -56.94 27.82 13.67
C THR A 570 -57.26 26.48 14.42
N GLY A 571 -56.96 26.06 15.69
CA GLY A 571 -55.94 26.30 16.76
C GLY A 571 -56.42 25.77 18.18
N ALA A 572 -55.71 26.05 19.30
CA ALA A 572 -56.13 26.01 20.75
C ALA A 572 -56.28 24.70 21.62
N ASP A 573 -55.66 24.75 22.84
CA ASP A 573 -56.03 24.24 24.21
C ASP A 573 -56.24 22.72 24.52
N GLU A 574 -56.05 22.15 25.74
CA GLU A 574 -55.68 22.66 27.10
C GLU A 574 -55.09 21.55 28.05
N THR A 575 -54.51 21.94 29.23
CA THR A 575 -54.31 21.22 30.55
C THR A 575 -53.73 19.77 30.67
N SER A 576 -53.27 19.25 31.84
CA SER A 576 -52.55 19.77 33.03
C SER A 576 -51.99 18.61 33.94
N ALA A 577 -51.17 18.92 34.96
CA ALA A 577 -50.85 18.09 36.17
C ALA A 577 -50.06 16.74 35.98
N ASN A 578 -49.39 16.07 36.94
CA ASN A 578 -48.82 16.32 38.30
C ASN A 578 -47.95 15.09 38.71
N SER A 579 -47.13 15.00 39.79
CA SER A 579 -46.32 15.96 40.59
C SER A 579 -45.61 15.22 41.77
N VAL A 580 -44.38 15.64 42.18
CA VAL A 580 -43.75 15.34 43.52
C VAL A 580 -43.35 13.84 43.76
N GLU A 581 -42.46 13.35 44.66
CA GLU A 581 -41.55 13.79 45.75
C GLU A 581 -40.16 13.10 45.54
N ALA A 582 -38.93 13.59 45.84
CA ALA A 582 -38.19 14.04 47.05
C ALA A 582 -37.65 12.97 48.04
N CYS A 583 -36.31 12.95 48.26
CA CYS A 583 -35.58 12.80 49.56
C CYS A 583 -34.07 12.47 49.42
N THR A 584 -33.27 12.83 50.43
CA THR A 584 -31.78 12.75 50.54
C THR A 584 -31.35 12.83 52.03
N PRO A 585 -30.06 12.81 52.39
CA PRO A 585 -29.01 11.76 52.26
C PRO A 585 -28.48 11.34 53.67
N GLU A 586 -27.40 10.54 53.81
CA GLU A 586 -26.33 10.77 54.82
C GLU A 586 -25.06 9.88 54.72
N GLN A 587 -24.12 10.16 55.63
CA GLN A 587 -22.66 9.92 55.75
C GLN A 587 -22.15 8.47 55.94
N GLY A 588 -20.82 8.27 55.91
CA GLY A 588 -20.11 7.08 56.40
C GLY A 588 -18.61 7.06 56.06
N GLU A 589 -17.73 6.68 57.01
CA GLU A 589 -16.26 6.71 56.87
C GLU A 589 -15.54 5.35 57.11
N CYS A 590 -14.29 5.25 56.62
CA CYS A 590 -13.08 4.76 57.33
C CYS A 590 -12.68 3.26 57.53
N TYR A 591 -11.35 3.12 57.70
CA TYR A 591 -10.48 2.13 58.40
C TYR A 591 -10.24 0.64 57.94
N PHE A 592 -8.97 0.39 57.53
CA PHE A 592 -8.06 -0.78 57.81
C PHE A 592 -8.46 -2.21 57.32
N GLU A 593 -7.62 -3.27 57.28
CA GLU A 593 -6.45 -3.68 58.11
C GLU A 593 -5.39 -4.55 57.33
N ALA A 594 -4.67 -5.46 58.00
CA ALA A 594 -3.50 -6.24 57.50
C ALA A 594 -3.40 -7.61 58.25
N ALA A 595 -2.36 -8.46 58.27
CA ALA A 595 -0.96 -8.43 57.78
C ALA A 595 -0.36 -9.87 57.62
N GLY A 596 0.85 -10.00 57.06
CA GLY A 596 1.69 -11.24 57.07
C GLY A 596 1.81 -11.94 55.70
N GLY A 597 2.87 -12.70 55.39
CA GLY A 597 4.13 -12.91 56.13
C GLY A 597 5.03 -13.97 55.46
N GLY A 598 6.36 -13.78 55.48
CA GLY A 598 7.35 -14.69 54.88
C GLY A 598 7.95 -14.19 53.56
N GLY A 599 9.26 -14.34 53.38
CA GLY A 599 9.97 -13.86 52.18
C GLY A 599 11.29 -14.60 51.92
N VAL A 600 11.92 -14.30 50.78
CA VAL A 600 13.30 -14.69 50.42
C VAL A 600 13.95 -13.55 49.62
N SER A 601 15.27 -13.49 49.65
CA SER A 601 16.13 -12.35 49.31
C SER A 601 16.11 -11.84 47.86
N ARG A 602 16.28 -10.51 47.72
CA ARG A 602 16.92 -9.85 46.56
C ARG A 602 17.70 -8.60 47.01
N PRO A 603 19.04 -8.58 46.94
CA PRO A 603 19.82 -7.36 47.00
C PRO A 603 19.97 -6.74 45.60
N GLY A 604 19.73 -5.43 45.51
CA GLY A 604 20.32 -4.60 44.45
C GLY A 604 21.48 -3.79 45.02
N GLN A 605 22.24 -3.13 44.14
CA GLN A 605 23.42 -2.29 44.44
C GLN A 605 24.69 -3.02 44.92
N GLN A 606 25.64 -3.16 43.99
CA GLN A 606 27.03 -2.79 44.24
C GLN A 606 27.72 -2.37 42.93
N LEU A 607 28.88 -1.71 43.06
CA LEU A 607 29.82 -1.35 42.00
C LEU A 607 29.33 -0.37 40.91
N LEU A 608 29.39 0.91 41.28
CA LEU A 608 29.89 1.98 40.39
C LEU A 608 31.34 2.27 40.81
N VAL A 609 32.12 2.95 39.94
CA VAL A 609 33.52 3.39 40.14
C VAL A 609 34.61 2.31 40.00
N SER A 610 35.20 2.23 38.81
CA SER A 610 36.55 2.78 38.63
C SER A 610 36.61 3.55 37.31
N ALA A 611 37.62 4.39 37.12
CA ALA A 611 37.82 5.19 35.91
C ALA A 611 39.32 5.23 35.56
N THR A 612 39.63 5.83 34.41
CA THR A 612 40.99 6.06 33.87
C THR A 612 41.81 4.79 33.59
N GLY A 613 41.80 4.38 32.32
CA GLY A 613 42.75 3.43 31.73
C GLY A 613 42.58 3.42 30.21
N ARG A 614 43.69 3.31 29.45
CA ARG A 614 43.62 3.07 28.00
C ARG A 614 43.24 1.60 27.78
N ALA A 615 42.27 1.33 26.92
CA ALA A 615 41.96 -0.02 26.41
C ALA A 615 42.29 -0.10 24.90
N PRO A 616 42.62 -1.29 24.35
CA PRO A 616 43.08 -1.42 22.97
C PRO A 616 41.95 -1.45 21.93
N ALA A 617 42.32 -1.45 20.65
CA ALA A 617 41.38 -1.64 19.55
C ALA A 617 40.87 -3.09 19.48
N GLY A 618 39.57 -3.27 19.26
CA GLY A 618 38.92 -4.58 19.12
C GLY A 618 37.41 -4.46 18.88
N ASP A 619 36.98 -4.56 17.61
CA ASP A 619 35.58 -4.29 17.19
C ASP A 619 34.53 -5.30 17.70
N ALA A 620 34.94 -6.36 18.39
CA ALA A 620 34.03 -7.41 18.88
C ALA A 620 33.28 -7.02 20.16
N GLU A 621 33.94 -6.37 21.14
CA GLU A 621 33.37 -6.22 22.48
C GLU A 621 32.31 -5.11 22.57
N LEU A 622 32.41 -4.05 21.75
CA LEU A 622 31.45 -2.93 21.76
C LEU A 622 30.00 -3.38 21.52
N GLY A 623 29.79 -4.43 20.70
CA GLY A 623 28.46 -4.96 20.42
C GLY A 623 27.79 -5.59 21.65
N CYS A 624 28.54 -6.42 22.38
CA CYS A 624 28.07 -7.04 23.62
C CYS A 624 27.90 -6.00 24.75
N TRP A 625 28.83 -5.05 24.86
CA TRP A 625 28.76 -3.96 25.84
C TRP A 625 27.56 -3.06 25.63
N ALA A 626 27.24 -2.74 24.36
CA ALA A 626 26.01 -2.06 24.00
C ALA A 626 24.79 -2.89 24.42
N HIS A 627 24.72 -4.18 24.07
CA HIS A 627 23.56 -5.02 24.39
C HIS A 627 23.29 -5.11 25.90
N ALA A 628 24.33 -5.31 26.72
CA ALA A 628 24.20 -5.37 28.18
C ALA A 628 23.76 -4.03 28.80
N ALA A 629 24.28 -2.90 28.29
CA ALA A 629 23.85 -1.57 28.74
C ALA A 629 22.40 -1.24 28.32
N LEU A 630 21.97 -1.70 27.14
CA LEU A 630 20.64 -1.45 26.57
C LEU A 630 19.51 -2.15 27.31
N GLU A 631 19.73 -3.34 27.87
CA GLU A 631 18.69 -4.09 28.59
C GLU A 631 18.42 -3.54 30.00
N HIS A 632 19.48 -3.05 30.68
CA HIS A 632 19.34 -2.49 32.03
C HIS A 632 18.91 -1.01 32.06
N LEU A 633 19.27 -0.20 31.05
CA LEU A 633 18.93 1.22 31.02
C LEU A 633 17.61 1.48 30.28
N ARG A 634 16.53 1.73 31.02
CA ARG A 634 15.22 2.19 30.47
C ARG A 634 15.25 3.62 29.90
N PHE A 635 16.33 4.02 29.25
CA PHE A 635 16.54 5.33 28.63
C PHE A 635 16.64 5.22 27.10
N PRO A 636 16.14 6.22 26.34
CA PRO A 636 16.27 6.21 24.89
C PRO A 636 17.72 6.47 24.47
N VAL A 637 18.37 5.45 23.89
CA VAL A 637 19.75 5.43 23.35
C VAL A 637 20.18 6.74 22.68
N PHE A 638 19.26 7.30 21.89
CA PHE A 638 19.44 8.49 21.07
C PHE A 638 19.65 9.78 21.88
N GLY A 639 19.34 9.82 23.18
CA GLY A 639 19.68 10.94 24.05
C GLY A 639 21.19 11.05 24.30
N ALA A 640 21.88 9.93 24.49
CA ALA A 640 23.31 9.90 24.73
C ALA A 640 24.12 10.12 23.44
N THR A 641 23.74 9.44 22.35
CA THR A 641 24.43 9.60 21.05
C THR A 641 24.19 10.96 20.41
N ALA A 642 23.00 11.56 20.53
CA ALA A 642 22.80 12.96 20.09
C ALA A 642 23.61 13.96 20.93
N GLY A 643 23.85 13.66 22.22
CA GLY A 643 24.74 14.44 23.08
C GLY A 643 26.22 14.38 22.69
N GLN A 644 26.64 13.36 21.93
CA GLN A 644 28.00 13.22 21.40
C GLN A 644 28.08 13.39 19.87
N ALA A 645 27.03 13.92 19.22
CA ALA A 645 26.99 14.06 17.76
C ALA A 645 28.18 14.85 17.18
N GLY A 646 28.77 15.78 17.92
CA GLY A 646 29.98 16.51 17.53
C GLY A 646 31.31 15.73 17.65
N ARG A 647 31.29 14.42 17.94
CA ARG A 647 32.48 13.55 18.02
C ARG A 647 32.39 12.28 17.16
N VAL A 648 31.28 12.03 16.48
CA VAL A 648 31.07 10.83 15.61
C VAL A 648 30.97 11.27 14.13
N ASN A 649 31.63 12.39 13.78
CA ASN A 649 31.24 13.23 12.65
C ASN A 649 32.35 13.44 11.61
N GLU A 650 33.35 12.56 11.56
CA GLU A 650 34.52 12.69 10.67
C GLU A 650 34.73 11.49 9.73
N GLU A 651 34.55 10.23 10.18
CA GLU A 651 34.83 9.04 9.35
C GLU A 651 33.72 7.98 9.41
N GLN A 652 32.99 7.76 8.28
CA GLN A 652 32.05 6.65 7.95
C GLN A 652 30.95 6.20 8.96
N GLY A 653 31.02 6.60 10.23
CA GLY A 653 30.40 5.91 11.36
C GLY A 653 28.88 5.98 11.38
N THR A 654 28.28 7.10 10.99
CA THR A 654 26.82 7.25 10.96
C THR A 654 26.16 6.27 9.98
N ALA A 655 26.79 6.03 8.82
CA ALA A 655 26.32 5.05 7.84
C ALA A 655 26.52 3.61 8.33
N ASN A 656 27.68 3.32 8.93
CA ASN A 656 28.01 1.99 9.45
C ASN A 656 27.14 1.60 10.66
N ILE A 657 26.81 2.56 11.54
CA ILE A 657 25.87 2.39 12.65
C ILE A 657 24.46 2.11 12.12
N ALA A 658 23.96 2.90 11.16
CA ALA A 658 22.65 2.67 10.56
C ALA A 658 22.55 1.28 9.88
N TRP A 659 23.62 0.86 9.20
CA TRP A 659 23.75 -0.46 8.59
C TRP A 659 23.78 -1.59 9.63
N ARG A 660 24.54 -1.46 10.73
CA ARG A 660 24.55 -2.45 11.82
C ARG A 660 23.19 -2.57 12.52
N PHE A 661 22.51 -1.46 12.80
CA PHE A 661 21.15 -1.51 13.36
C PHE A 661 20.13 -2.15 12.40
N ALA A 662 20.30 -1.96 11.08
CA ALA A 662 19.51 -2.66 10.08
C ALA A 662 19.83 -4.17 10.01
N GLN A 663 21.10 -4.58 10.14
CA GLN A 663 21.50 -5.99 10.24
C GLN A 663 20.93 -6.69 11.48
N LEU A 664 20.83 -5.97 12.61
CA LEU A 664 20.27 -6.48 13.87
C LEU A 664 18.73 -6.58 13.87
N GLY A 665 18.06 -6.26 12.77
CA GLY A 665 16.58 -6.32 12.68
C GLY A 665 15.87 -5.31 13.58
N LEU A 666 16.58 -4.31 14.13
CA LEU A 666 16.03 -3.35 15.09
C LEU A 666 15.16 -2.31 14.38
N LYS A 667 13.87 -2.63 14.23
CA LYS A 667 12.82 -1.79 13.60
C LYS A 667 12.43 -0.53 14.41
N GLU A 668 13.39 0.10 15.09
CA GLU A 668 13.25 1.41 15.75
C GLU A 668 13.07 2.52 14.69
N PRO A 669 12.00 3.34 14.77
CA PRO A 669 11.83 4.51 13.90
C PRO A 669 12.94 5.57 14.03
N ARG A 670 13.80 5.46 15.06
CA ARG A 670 14.93 6.37 15.30
C ARG A 670 16.15 6.02 14.44
N THR A 671 16.38 4.74 14.14
CA THR A 671 17.40 4.30 13.16
C THR A 671 17.12 4.89 11.78
N GLN A 672 15.84 4.91 11.38
CA GLN A 672 15.40 5.52 10.13
C GLN A 672 15.61 7.05 10.11
N ILE A 673 15.59 7.71 11.28
CA ILE A 673 15.90 9.14 11.42
C ILE A 673 17.40 9.40 11.25
N LEU A 674 18.30 8.50 11.68
CA LEU A 674 19.74 8.64 11.43
C LEU A 674 20.05 8.69 9.92
N VAL A 675 19.48 7.78 9.12
CA VAL A 675 19.72 7.76 7.66
C VAL A 675 19.16 9.01 6.98
N VAL A 676 17.97 9.47 7.38
CA VAL A 676 17.38 10.71 6.85
C VAL A 676 18.15 11.95 7.28
N ASN A 677 18.78 11.95 8.46
CA ASN A 677 19.63 13.04 8.93
C ASN A 677 21.03 13.01 8.28
N ALA A 678 21.53 11.84 7.87
CA ALA A 678 22.75 11.68 7.09
C ALA A 678 22.56 12.03 5.60
N GLN A 679 21.32 12.16 5.12
CA GLN A 679 21.01 12.46 3.73
C GLN A 679 21.75 13.69 3.13
N PRO A 680 21.98 14.80 3.86
CA PRO A 680 22.75 15.94 3.35
C PRO A 680 24.25 15.64 3.19
N LEU A 681 24.80 14.66 3.91
CA LEU A 681 26.22 14.29 3.92
C LEU A 681 26.55 13.18 2.89
N LEU A 682 25.53 12.53 2.30
CA LEU A 682 25.73 11.50 1.26
C LEU A 682 26.59 11.95 0.06
N PRO A 683 26.57 13.22 -0.40
CA PRO A 683 27.49 13.70 -1.43
C PRO A 683 28.96 13.75 -0.99
N GLU A 684 29.23 13.88 0.31
CA GLU A 684 30.57 14.05 0.88
C GLU A 684 31.22 12.71 1.30
N LEU A 685 30.41 11.68 1.58
CA LEU A 685 30.89 10.34 1.94
C LEU A 685 31.52 9.56 0.77
N THR A 686 32.48 8.70 1.08
CA THR A 686 33.00 7.63 0.19
C THR A 686 31.85 6.75 -0.34
N LEU A 687 32.01 6.08 -1.49
CA LEU A 687 30.93 5.32 -2.14
C LEU A 687 30.32 4.20 -1.27
N GLN A 688 31.06 3.71 -0.27
CA GLN A 688 30.58 2.79 0.76
C GLN A 688 29.49 3.41 1.67
N GLY A 689 29.54 4.72 1.93
CA GLY A 689 28.55 5.44 2.74
C GLY A 689 27.14 5.43 2.12
N PRO A 690 26.96 5.87 0.87
CA PRO A 690 25.70 5.72 0.13
C PRO A 690 25.27 4.26 -0.06
N ALA A 691 26.19 3.30 -0.21
CA ALA A 691 25.84 1.88 -0.25
C ALA A 691 25.22 1.39 1.07
N ASN A 692 25.85 1.72 2.20
CA ASN A 692 25.37 1.36 3.54
C ASN A 692 24.05 2.07 3.88
N ALA A 693 23.89 3.34 3.47
CA ALA A 693 22.63 4.08 3.58
C ALA A 693 21.51 3.49 2.70
N ALA A 694 21.81 3.11 1.45
CA ALA A 694 20.85 2.45 0.58
C ALA A 694 20.41 1.09 1.14
N GLN A 695 21.34 0.30 1.70
CA GLN A 695 21.03 -0.97 2.35
C GLN A 695 20.19 -0.78 3.62
N ALA A 696 20.43 0.27 4.42
CA ALA A 696 19.57 0.65 5.55
C ALA A 696 18.18 1.19 5.12
N LEU A 697 17.98 1.50 3.83
CA LEU A 697 16.71 1.91 3.22
C LEU A 697 16.04 0.78 2.40
N CYS A 698 16.53 -0.46 2.44
CA CYS A 698 16.00 -1.58 1.66
C CYS A 698 14.61 -2.09 2.11
N GLU A 699 14.13 -1.77 3.33
CA GLU A 699 12.71 -1.97 3.68
C GLU A 699 11.89 -0.70 3.35
N PRO A 700 10.71 -0.82 2.73
CA PRO A 700 9.93 0.33 2.27
C PRO A 700 9.39 1.17 3.43
N LEU A 701 9.89 2.41 3.57
CA LEU A 701 9.41 3.36 4.59
C LEU A 701 7.89 3.60 4.48
N PRO A 702 7.10 3.37 5.55
CA PRO A 702 5.67 3.66 5.55
C PRO A 702 5.38 5.14 5.22
N GLY A 703 4.88 5.38 4.01
CA GLY A 703 4.51 6.72 3.53
C GLY A 703 5.61 7.54 2.84
N LYS A 704 6.79 6.98 2.49
CA LYS A 704 7.80 7.68 1.67
C LYS A 704 8.41 6.79 0.57
N LYS A 705 7.94 6.97 -0.68
CA LYS A 705 8.58 6.39 -1.89
C LYS A 705 9.81 7.16 -2.40
N ALA A 706 10.15 8.32 -1.82
CA ALA A 706 11.14 9.24 -2.38
C ALA A 706 12.60 8.96 -1.97
N SER A 707 12.84 8.42 -0.77
CA SER A 707 14.20 8.33 -0.19
C SER A 707 15.09 7.29 -0.88
N SER A 708 14.55 6.13 -1.26
CA SER A 708 15.32 5.09 -1.95
C SER A 708 15.69 5.52 -3.38
N ARG A 709 14.81 6.23 -4.08
CA ARG A 709 15.16 6.93 -5.33
C ARG A 709 16.25 7.97 -5.11
N THR A 710 16.07 8.91 -4.19
CA THR A 710 17.07 9.97 -3.97
C THR A 710 18.46 9.40 -3.62
N ALA A 711 18.53 8.30 -2.86
CA ALA A 711 19.79 7.61 -2.60
C ALA A 711 20.39 6.95 -3.87
N ALA A 712 19.56 6.29 -4.69
CA ALA A 712 19.98 5.71 -5.97
C ALA A 712 20.37 6.76 -7.02
N ASP A 713 19.70 7.92 -7.03
CA ASP A 713 19.96 9.05 -7.92
C ASP A 713 21.30 9.72 -7.57
N ILE A 714 21.60 9.91 -6.27
CA ILE A 714 22.92 10.37 -5.77
C ILE A 714 24.02 9.35 -6.11
N VAL A 715 23.73 8.06 -5.97
CA VAL A 715 24.65 6.97 -6.35
C VAL A 715 24.94 7.00 -7.86
N LEU A 716 23.91 7.13 -8.69
CA LEU A 716 24.02 7.27 -10.15
C LEU A 716 24.90 8.47 -10.51
N GLN A 717 24.65 9.62 -9.88
CA GLN A 717 25.43 10.83 -10.11
C GLN A 717 26.91 10.64 -9.72
N LYS A 718 27.22 9.97 -8.60
CA LYS A 718 28.62 9.66 -8.25
C LYS A 718 29.28 8.70 -9.26
N LEU A 719 28.60 7.61 -9.64
CA LEU A 719 29.14 6.65 -10.63
C LEU A 719 29.40 7.31 -11.99
N GLN A 720 28.52 8.22 -12.43
CA GLN A 720 28.69 8.98 -13.68
C GLN A 720 29.83 10.01 -13.58
N LEU A 721 30.00 10.69 -12.44
CA LEU A 721 31.12 11.62 -12.22
C LEU A 721 32.47 10.89 -12.25
N SER A 722 32.57 9.69 -11.65
CA SER A 722 33.75 8.81 -11.78
C SER A 722 34.01 8.35 -13.23
N GLY A 723 33.03 8.47 -14.13
CA GLY A 723 33.14 8.07 -15.53
C GLY A 723 33.76 9.10 -16.48
N HIS A 724 34.05 10.33 -16.02
CA HIS A 724 34.35 11.50 -16.86
C HIS A 724 35.70 12.21 -16.63
N GLY A 725 36.55 11.74 -15.71
CA GLY A 725 37.90 12.29 -15.51
C GLY A 725 38.99 11.44 -16.16
N GLU A 726 39.99 12.08 -16.78
CA GLU A 726 41.24 11.44 -17.22
C GLU A 726 42.38 11.54 -16.19
N SER A 727 42.18 12.30 -15.10
CA SER A 727 43.13 12.46 -14.00
C SER A 727 42.91 11.42 -12.91
N VAL A 728 43.93 10.60 -12.62
CA VAL A 728 43.93 9.65 -11.50
C VAL A 728 43.87 10.40 -10.17
N SER A 729 42.75 10.28 -9.44
CA SER A 729 42.67 10.54 -8.01
C SER A 729 42.58 9.24 -7.21
N SER A 730 42.72 9.31 -5.89
CA SER A 730 42.66 8.18 -4.96
C SER A 730 41.27 7.53 -4.81
N ASP A 731 40.25 8.03 -5.52
CA ASP A 731 38.84 7.87 -5.14
C ASP A 731 38.03 7.00 -6.11
N GLU A 732 38.71 6.21 -6.97
CA GLU A 732 38.04 5.19 -7.79
C GLU A 732 37.43 4.08 -6.90
N PRO A 733 36.15 3.71 -7.10
CA PRO A 733 35.51 2.66 -6.31
C PRO A 733 36.11 1.27 -6.58
N SER A 734 36.28 0.49 -5.51
CA SER A 734 36.69 -0.91 -5.65
C SER A 734 35.58 -1.76 -6.29
N ALA A 735 35.94 -2.88 -6.89
CA ALA A 735 34.96 -3.86 -7.38
C ALA A 735 34.02 -4.34 -6.26
N LYS A 736 34.53 -4.49 -5.03
CA LYS A 736 33.77 -4.88 -3.82
C LYS A 736 32.70 -3.85 -3.47
N ASP A 737 32.97 -2.55 -3.63
CA ASP A 737 31.99 -1.48 -3.44
C ASP A 737 30.91 -1.50 -4.52
N ILE A 738 31.30 -1.56 -5.80
CA ILE A 738 30.36 -1.58 -6.93
C ILE A 738 29.41 -2.79 -6.84
N LEU A 739 29.94 -3.97 -6.50
CA LEU A 739 29.15 -5.19 -6.32
C LEU A 739 28.18 -5.08 -5.12
N SER A 740 28.66 -4.61 -3.97
CA SER A 740 27.82 -4.40 -2.78
C SER A 740 26.69 -3.40 -3.04
N LEU A 741 27.00 -2.32 -3.75
CA LEU A 741 26.08 -1.28 -4.18
C LEU A 741 25.04 -1.80 -5.17
N SER A 742 25.45 -2.59 -6.16
CA SER A 742 24.54 -3.23 -7.12
C SER A 742 23.53 -4.16 -6.42
N HIS A 743 23.97 -4.88 -5.38
CA HIS A 743 23.08 -5.71 -4.57
C HIS A 743 22.06 -4.86 -3.80
N ALA A 744 22.49 -3.76 -3.17
CA ALA A 744 21.60 -2.84 -2.45
C ALA A 744 20.54 -2.19 -3.37
N LEU A 745 20.94 -1.71 -4.55
CA LEU A 745 20.01 -1.14 -5.55
C LEU A 745 19.02 -2.18 -6.09
N THR A 746 19.45 -3.44 -6.20
CA THR A 746 18.59 -4.55 -6.65
C THR A 746 17.60 -4.96 -5.57
N VAL A 747 18.04 -5.12 -4.32
CA VAL A 747 17.19 -5.50 -3.18
C VAL A 747 16.13 -4.42 -2.90
N SER A 748 16.49 -3.15 -3.03
CA SER A 748 15.56 -2.02 -2.88
C SER A 748 14.66 -1.78 -4.10
N GLY A 749 14.89 -2.46 -5.23
CA GLY A 749 14.09 -2.34 -6.45
C GLY A 749 14.26 -1.00 -7.19
N VAL A 750 15.45 -0.38 -7.10
CA VAL A 750 15.74 0.96 -7.67
C VAL A 750 16.83 0.93 -8.74
N LEU A 751 17.52 -0.20 -8.97
CA LEU A 751 18.51 -0.36 -10.03
C LEU A 751 17.91 -0.02 -11.42
N SER A 752 18.40 1.04 -12.06
CA SER A 752 18.06 1.38 -13.44
C SER A 752 18.93 0.62 -14.44
N LEU A 753 18.51 0.55 -15.70
CA LEU A 753 19.31 -0.02 -16.79
C LEU A 753 20.60 0.79 -17.02
N GLU A 754 20.54 2.11 -16.86
CA GLU A 754 21.70 3.01 -16.93
C GLU A 754 22.70 2.76 -15.80
N ALA A 755 22.21 2.57 -14.55
CA ALA A 755 23.06 2.21 -13.42
C ALA A 755 23.78 0.88 -13.67
N TYR A 756 23.05 -0.12 -14.15
CA TYR A 756 23.61 -1.43 -14.48
C TYR A 756 24.67 -1.37 -15.60
N ALA A 757 24.42 -0.56 -16.64
CA ALA A 757 25.37 -0.38 -17.75
C ALA A 757 26.67 0.31 -17.29
N GLU A 758 26.58 1.37 -16.48
CA GLU A 758 27.79 2.06 -16.01
C GLU A 758 28.54 1.22 -14.95
N MET A 759 27.84 0.47 -14.10
CA MET A 759 28.48 -0.53 -13.21
C MET A 759 29.25 -1.60 -14.02
N ARG A 760 28.66 -2.13 -15.11
CA ARG A 760 29.32 -3.08 -16.03
C ARG A 760 30.56 -2.46 -16.69
N ARG A 761 30.50 -1.18 -17.07
CA ARG A 761 31.62 -0.43 -17.66
C ARG A 761 32.75 -0.18 -16.66
N LEU A 762 32.43 0.22 -15.43
CA LEU A 762 33.42 0.46 -14.37
C LEU A 762 34.09 -0.85 -13.92
N LEU A 763 33.34 -1.94 -13.76
CA LEU A 763 33.94 -3.25 -13.44
C LEU A 763 34.87 -3.76 -14.56
N ARG A 764 34.51 -3.56 -15.84
CA ARG A 764 35.42 -3.85 -16.98
C ARG A 764 36.71 -3.02 -16.93
N ARG A 765 36.62 -1.72 -16.58
CA ARG A 765 37.81 -0.85 -16.40
C ARG A 765 38.70 -1.30 -15.24
N THR A 766 38.11 -1.63 -14.09
CA THR A 766 38.87 -2.11 -12.92
C THR A 766 39.52 -3.46 -13.17
N ALA A 767 38.82 -4.39 -13.82
CA ALA A 767 39.36 -5.68 -14.22
C ALA A 767 40.48 -5.60 -15.27
N ALA A 768 40.41 -4.66 -16.22
CA ALA A 768 41.43 -4.53 -17.27
C ALA A 768 42.86 -4.33 -16.73
N ARG A 769 43.02 -3.76 -15.53
CA ARG A 769 44.30 -3.60 -14.82
C ARG A 769 44.83 -4.88 -14.16
N LEU A 770 43.98 -5.91 -14.02
CA LEU A 770 44.30 -7.23 -13.49
C LEU A 770 44.43 -8.28 -14.61
N ASP A 771 43.70 -8.07 -15.72
CA ASP A 771 43.65 -8.91 -16.92
C ASP A 771 44.79 -8.62 -17.93
N GLU A 772 45.87 -7.91 -17.55
CA GLU A 772 47.07 -7.69 -18.39
C GLU A 772 47.93 -8.96 -18.60
N SER A 773 47.33 -10.16 -18.50
CA SER A 773 47.99 -11.44 -18.81
C SER A 773 47.11 -12.31 -19.72
N THR A 774 47.76 -13.00 -20.67
CA THR A 774 47.10 -13.51 -21.89
C THR A 774 46.04 -14.58 -21.69
N PHE A 775 44.81 -14.29 -22.11
CA PHE A 775 43.81 -15.31 -22.44
C PHE A 775 44.24 -16.11 -23.68
N VAL A 776 44.26 -17.45 -23.58
CA VAL A 776 44.48 -18.34 -24.72
C VAL A 776 43.39 -19.42 -24.72
N PRO A 777 42.44 -19.41 -25.67
CA PRO A 777 41.32 -20.35 -25.67
C PRO A 777 41.81 -21.80 -25.73
N LEU A 778 41.11 -22.69 -25.02
CA LEU A 778 41.33 -24.12 -25.11
C LEU A 778 40.72 -24.63 -26.42
N PRO A 779 41.46 -25.41 -27.24
CA PRO A 779 40.85 -26.07 -28.38
C PRO A 779 39.79 -27.05 -27.88
N ALA A 780 38.67 -27.16 -28.61
CA ALA A 780 37.62 -28.11 -28.28
C ALA A 780 38.19 -29.53 -28.20
N ARG A 781 38.04 -30.18 -27.04
CA ARG A 781 38.37 -31.61 -26.92
C ARG A 781 37.35 -32.41 -27.70
N SER A 782 37.83 -33.36 -28.50
CA SER A 782 37.02 -34.40 -29.12
C SER A 782 36.21 -35.16 -28.06
N GLU A 783 35.00 -35.57 -28.42
CA GLU A 783 34.03 -36.28 -27.57
C GLU A 783 34.55 -37.67 -27.18
N GLY A 784 35.33 -37.70 -26.09
CA GLY A 784 35.77 -38.92 -25.41
C GLY A 784 34.86 -39.28 -24.24
N GLU A 785 34.79 -40.58 -23.93
CA GLU A 785 33.81 -41.18 -23.01
C GLU A 785 33.70 -40.45 -21.65
N VAL A 786 32.47 -40.16 -21.24
CA VAL A 786 32.17 -39.17 -20.20
C VAL A 786 32.22 -39.79 -18.80
N SER A 787 33.43 -39.96 -18.25
CA SER A 787 33.61 -40.24 -16.81
C SER A 787 33.04 -39.10 -15.95
N TRP A 788 31.87 -39.32 -15.37
CA TRP A 788 31.12 -38.33 -14.60
C TRP A 788 31.70 -38.07 -13.19
N ASP A 789 32.66 -38.87 -12.73
CA ASP A 789 33.23 -38.80 -11.36
C ASP A 789 34.26 -37.68 -11.16
N GLN A 790 34.77 -37.12 -12.27
CA GLN A 790 35.79 -36.06 -12.29
C GLN A 790 35.24 -34.75 -12.85
N PRO A 791 35.64 -33.57 -12.32
CA PRO A 791 35.25 -32.28 -12.87
C PRO A 791 35.76 -32.10 -14.30
N ARG A 792 35.02 -31.30 -15.08
CA ARG A 792 35.33 -30.96 -16.47
C ARG A 792 34.71 -29.61 -16.83
N VAL A 793 35.22 -28.97 -17.89
CA VAL A 793 34.50 -27.88 -18.55
C VAL A 793 33.40 -28.50 -19.42
N LEU A 794 32.17 -28.00 -19.30
CA LEU A 794 31.00 -28.33 -20.13
C LEU A 794 30.85 -27.38 -21.31
N GLY A 795 31.27 -26.12 -21.14
CA GLY A 795 31.19 -25.08 -22.16
C GLY A 795 31.71 -23.75 -21.64
N TYR A 796 31.54 -22.69 -22.42
CA TYR A 796 31.89 -21.31 -22.06
C TYR A 796 30.70 -20.38 -22.28
N LEU A 797 30.61 -19.34 -21.46
CA LEU A 797 29.60 -18.27 -21.46
C LEU A 797 30.28 -16.89 -21.41
N GLY A 798 29.48 -15.84 -21.61
CA GLY A 798 29.98 -14.47 -21.77
C GLY A 798 30.68 -14.27 -23.10
N ASP A 799 31.69 -13.40 -23.13
CA ASP A 799 32.52 -13.14 -24.32
C ASP A 799 33.64 -14.23 -24.46
N GLY A 800 33.33 -15.47 -24.04
CA GLY A 800 34.28 -16.57 -23.85
C GLY A 800 35.00 -16.55 -22.50
N ASP A 801 34.67 -15.61 -21.62
CA ASP A 801 35.39 -15.30 -20.38
C ASP A 801 34.92 -16.09 -19.15
N VAL A 802 33.84 -16.86 -19.23
CA VAL A 802 33.34 -17.71 -18.12
C VAL A 802 33.25 -19.18 -18.53
N ALA A 803 34.03 -20.06 -17.90
CA ALA A 803 33.90 -21.50 -18.06
C ALA A 803 32.73 -22.05 -17.22
N VAL A 804 31.92 -22.92 -17.80
CA VAL A 804 30.90 -23.68 -17.07
C VAL A 804 31.49 -25.04 -16.72
N LEU A 805 31.61 -25.32 -15.42
CA LEU A 805 32.17 -26.56 -14.91
C LEU A 805 31.07 -27.55 -14.53
N TRP A 806 31.28 -28.81 -14.87
CA TRP A 806 30.61 -29.92 -14.18
C TRP A 806 31.24 -30.10 -12.80
N LYS A 807 30.39 -30.08 -11.76
CA LYS A 807 30.77 -30.56 -10.43
C LYS A 807 30.15 -31.95 -10.16
N PRO A 808 30.97 -33.00 -10.01
CA PRO A 808 30.49 -34.30 -9.52
C PRO A 808 29.96 -34.22 -8.07
N PRO A 809 29.18 -35.21 -7.61
CA PRO A 809 28.91 -35.36 -6.18
C PRO A 809 30.21 -35.60 -5.39
N ASN A 810 30.15 -35.40 -4.07
CA ASN A 810 31.27 -35.48 -3.11
C ASN A 810 32.34 -34.38 -3.23
N TRP A 811 32.38 -33.61 -4.32
CA TRP A 811 33.24 -32.44 -4.45
C TRP A 811 32.67 -31.22 -3.70
N THR A 812 33.54 -30.43 -3.09
CA THR A 812 33.22 -29.21 -2.32
C THR A 812 33.61 -27.96 -3.09
N VAL A 813 32.88 -26.86 -2.84
CA VAL A 813 33.18 -25.53 -3.39
C VAL A 813 33.12 -24.54 -2.24
N SER A 814 34.29 -24.01 -1.87
CA SER A 814 34.45 -23.01 -0.80
C SER A 814 34.67 -21.64 -1.43
N LEU A 815 33.95 -20.64 -0.94
CA LEU A 815 34.05 -19.24 -1.36
C LEU A 815 34.15 -18.37 -0.11
N GLY A 816 35.05 -17.39 -0.08
CA GLY A 816 35.19 -16.37 0.95
C GLY A 816 35.59 -16.88 2.35
N ARG A 817 36.85 -16.68 2.75
CA ARG A 817 37.29 -16.71 4.15
C ARG A 817 38.38 -15.68 4.42
N GLU A 818 37.98 -14.60 5.10
CA GLU A 818 38.85 -13.81 6.00
C GLU A 818 38.28 -13.91 7.42
N ASP A 819 36.95 -13.86 7.57
CA ASP A 819 36.24 -13.96 8.84
C ASP A 819 36.09 -15.42 9.36
N LEU A 820 37.15 -16.01 9.93
CA LEU A 820 37.16 -16.96 11.08
C LEU A 820 38.52 -17.67 11.23
N GLU A 821 38.98 -17.72 12.49
CA GLU A 821 40.26 -18.25 13.06
C GLU A 821 41.40 -17.23 13.22
N PRO A 822 41.68 -16.75 14.46
CA PRO A 822 43.00 -16.26 14.83
C PRO A 822 43.98 -17.45 15.05
N ASP A 823 45.28 -17.12 15.07
CA ASP A 823 46.41 -18.01 15.41
C ASP A 823 46.67 -19.26 14.54
N GLY A 824 47.69 -19.13 13.68
CA GLY A 824 48.82 -20.07 13.69
C GLY A 824 48.59 -21.50 13.19
N ALA A 825 48.40 -21.69 11.89
CA ALA A 825 48.57 -22.99 11.24
C ALA A 825 49.21 -22.90 9.84
N GLU A 826 50.53 -22.75 9.78
CA GLU A 826 51.28 -23.24 8.63
C GLU A 826 51.21 -24.78 8.64
N ASN A 827 50.60 -25.41 7.63
CA ASN A 827 50.98 -26.73 7.14
C ASN A 827 50.29 -27.12 5.83
N GLY A 828 50.83 -28.15 5.17
CA GLY A 828 50.52 -28.52 3.78
C GLY A 828 49.18 -29.23 3.55
N ALA A 829 49.03 -29.71 2.30
CA ALA A 829 47.79 -30.26 1.75
C ALA A 829 47.14 -31.36 2.61
N ALA A 830 45.89 -31.12 3.01
CA ALA A 830 45.00 -32.09 3.64
C ALA A 830 43.57 -31.89 3.12
N ALA A 831 42.78 -32.97 3.03
CA ALA A 831 41.38 -32.87 2.63
C ALA A 831 40.60 -31.98 3.61
N GLY A 832 39.79 -31.05 3.09
CA GLY A 832 38.99 -30.16 3.92
C GLY A 832 38.07 -30.93 4.87
N ALA A 833 37.82 -30.37 6.07
CA ALA A 833 37.31 -31.07 7.25
C ALA A 833 36.03 -31.94 7.09
N ASP A 834 35.24 -31.74 6.02
CA ASP A 834 34.07 -32.57 5.70
C ASP A 834 34.43 -33.88 4.93
N GLY A 835 35.68 -34.06 4.49
CA GLY A 835 36.15 -35.20 3.70
C GLY A 835 35.71 -35.20 2.23
N GLY A 836 35.43 -34.04 1.65
CA GLY A 836 35.09 -33.87 0.22
C GLY A 836 36.25 -33.31 -0.61
N LEU A 837 36.30 -33.64 -1.90
CA LEU A 837 37.37 -33.19 -2.80
C LEU A 837 37.20 -31.70 -3.17
N PRO A 838 38.20 -30.84 -2.96
CA PRO A 838 38.11 -29.40 -3.26
C PRO A 838 38.11 -29.11 -4.76
N LEU A 839 37.05 -28.49 -5.29
CA LEU A 839 36.99 -28.12 -6.71
C LEU A 839 38.01 -27.04 -7.07
N GLN A 840 38.31 -26.12 -6.15
CA GLN A 840 39.26 -25.04 -6.38
C GLN A 840 40.69 -25.54 -6.68
N ASP A 841 41.09 -26.68 -6.10
CA ASP A 841 42.40 -27.30 -6.37
C ASP A 841 42.45 -27.83 -7.82
N TRP A 842 41.37 -28.45 -8.30
CA TRP A 842 41.24 -28.87 -9.70
C TRP A 842 41.21 -27.67 -10.66
N VAL A 843 40.55 -26.58 -10.29
CA VAL A 843 40.51 -25.33 -11.07
C VAL A 843 41.90 -24.70 -11.18
N SER A 844 42.63 -24.59 -10.07
CA SER A 844 44.00 -24.06 -10.04
C SER A 844 44.97 -24.93 -10.84
N ALA A 845 44.85 -26.25 -10.74
CA ALA A 845 45.67 -27.20 -11.49
C ALA A 845 45.34 -27.27 -13.00
N THR A 846 44.08 -27.06 -13.39
CA THR A 846 43.62 -27.26 -14.78
C THR A 846 43.47 -25.96 -15.57
N LEU A 847 42.77 -24.96 -15.00
CA LEU A 847 42.51 -23.66 -15.63
C LEU A 847 43.54 -22.61 -15.22
N GLY A 848 44.04 -22.68 -13.98
CA GLY A 848 45.09 -21.80 -13.47
C GLY A 848 46.41 -21.84 -14.26
N VAL A 849 46.63 -22.87 -15.09
CA VAL A 849 47.74 -22.93 -16.06
C VAL A 849 47.67 -21.79 -17.09
N ARG A 850 46.45 -21.35 -17.46
CA ARG A 850 46.19 -20.35 -18.52
C ARG A 850 45.53 -19.06 -18.01
N HIS A 851 44.85 -19.11 -16.87
CA HIS A 851 43.99 -18.04 -16.40
C HIS A 851 44.44 -17.59 -15.00
N ALA A 852 44.92 -16.35 -14.88
CA ALA A 852 45.50 -15.82 -13.64
C ALA A 852 44.49 -15.87 -12.47
N VAL A 853 43.25 -15.44 -12.72
CA VAL A 853 42.13 -15.50 -11.75
C VAL A 853 41.89 -16.91 -11.21
N CYS A 854 42.16 -17.97 -11.99
CA CYS A 854 41.99 -19.36 -11.55
C CYS A 854 43.09 -19.86 -10.61
N LYS A 855 44.19 -19.10 -10.41
CA LYS A 855 45.16 -19.31 -9.32
C LYS A 855 44.92 -18.38 -8.12
N ASP A 856 44.16 -17.30 -8.32
CA ASP A 856 44.01 -16.24 -7.33
C ASP A 856 43.02 -16.63 -6.23
N ARG A 857 43.59 -17.05 -5.08
CA ARG A 857 42.84 -17.37 -3.86
C ARG A 857 42.04 -16.18 -3.31
N SER A 858 42.47 -14.94 -3.54
CA SER A 858 41.73 -13.74 -3.08
C SER A 858 40.46 -13.48 -3.91
N HIS A 859 40.41 -14.06 -5.11
CA HIS A 859 39.28 -14.00 -6.04
C HIS A 859 38.60 -15.38 -6.20
N ASP A 860 38.61 -16.19 -5.14
CA ASP A 860 37.98 -17.52 -5.05
C ASP A 860 38.35 -18.47 -6.22
N TYR A 861 39.56 -18.34 -6.79
CA TYR A 861 40.01 -19.09 -7.97
C TYR A 861 39.08 -18.91 -9.19
N GLY A 862 38.42 -17.76 -9.29
CA GLY A 862 37.43 -17.45 -10.33
C GLY A 862 36.06 -18.09 -10.12
N LEU A 863 35.83 -18.87 -9.06
CA LEU A 863 34.55 -19.55 -8.83
C LEU A 863 33.47 -18.54 -8.40
N ALA A 864 32.47 -18.30 -9.26
CA ALA A 864 31.48 -17.25 -9.03
C ALA A 864 30.30 -17.69 -8.13
N HIS A 865 30.07 -18.99 -7.96
CA HIS A 865 29.13 -19.54 -6.98
C HIS A 865 29.50 -20.98 -6.58
N ARG A 866 28.81 -21.51 -5.56
CA ARG A 866 28.98 -22.88 -5.06
C ARG A 866 27.74 -23.76 -5.24
N LEU A 867 27.95 -25.07 -5.03
CA LEU A 867 26.92 -26.10 -4.87
C LEU A 867 27.30 -26.99 -3.67
N ASP A 868 26.32 -27.37 -2.84
CA ASP A 868 26.50 -28.24 -1.66
C ASP A 868 27.19 -29.57 -2.04
N ARG A 869 27.94 -30.20 -1.11
CA ARG A 869 28.81 -31.36 -1.39
C ARG A 869 28.15 -32.48 -2.22
N PHE A 870 26.93 -32.88 -1.88
CA PHE A 870 26.19 -33.95 -2.57
C PHE A 870 25.31 -33.45 -3.73
N THR A 871 25.25 -32.14 -3.96
CA THR A 871 24.59 -31.54 -5.14
C THR A 871 25.55 -31.53 -6.32
N SER A 872 25.16 -32.22 -7.38
CA SER A 872 25.86 -32.25 -8.68
C SER A 872 25.41 -31.12 -9.61
N GLY A 873 26.13 -30.86 -10.71
CA GLY A 873 25.65 -30.00 -11.80
C GLY A 873 26.59 -28.85 -12.15
N ALA A 874 26.05 -27.85 -12.86
CA ALA A 874 26.81 -26.72 -13.39
C ALA A 874 27.30 -25.73 -12.32
N VAL A 875 28.57 -25.32 -12.42
CA VAL A 875 29.23 -24.29 -11.60
C VAL A 875 29.97 -23.30 -12.49
N LEU A 876 29.73 -22.00 -12.34
CA LEU A 876 30.43 -20.96 -13.09
C LEU A 876 31.83 -20.67 -12.51
N CYS A 877 32.85 -20.71 -13.36
CA CYS A 877 34.23 -20.35 -13.06
C CYS A 877 34.73 -19.35 -14.11
N ALA A 878 34.96 -18.12 -13.70
CA ALA A 878 35.51 -17.08 -14.56
C ALA A 878 36.98 -17.37 -14.92
N THR A 879 37.36 -16.98 -16.13
CA THR A 879 38.69 -17.19 -16.71
C THR A 879 39.47 -15.88 -16.95
N SER A 880 38.83 -14.75 -16.60
CA SER A 880 39.39 -13.40 -16.46
C SER A 880 38.79 -12.72 -15.22
N TYR A 881 39.43 -11.69 -14.70
CA TYR A 881 38.88 -10.85 -13.63
C TYR A 881 37.63 -10.11 -14.10
N ALA A 882 37.56 -9.71 -15.38
CA ALA A 882 36.39 -9.11 -15.98
C ALA A 882 35.19 -10.07 -15.94
N GLY A 883 35.37 -11.32 -16.39
CA GLY A 883 34.34 -12.35 -16.35
C GLY A 883 33.87 -12.62 -14.92
N LEU A 884 34.79 -12.59 -13.94
CA LEU A 884 34.45 -12.78 -12.52
C LEU A 884 33.57 -11.65 -12.00
N TYR A 885 34.00 -10.40 -12.14
CA TYR A 885 33.25 -9.25 -11.64
C TYR A 885 31.92 -9.07 -12.36
N LEU A 886 31.81 -9.41 -13.64
CA LEU A 886 30.55 -9.36 -14.36
C LEU A 886 29.59 -10.49 -13.96
N THR A 887 30.09 -11.71 -13.78
CA THR A 887 29.28 -12.82 -13.24
C THR A 887 28.79 -12.51 -11.82
N GLN A 888 29.66 -11.91 -10.99
CA GLN A 888 29.30 -11.44 -9.64
C GLN A 888 28.26 -10.30 -9.69
N LEU A 889 28.35 -9.38 -10.66
CA LEU A 889 27.35 -8.33 -10.89
C LEU A 889 25.99 -8.95 -11.29
N GLU A 890 25.96 -9.93 -12.19
CA GLU A 890 24.73 -10.65 -12.54
C GLU A 890 24.14 -11.42 -11.35
N PHE A 891 24.96 -12.02 -10.47
CA PHE A 891 24.48 -12.64 -9.24
C PHE A 891 23.92 -11.61 -8.24
N ALA A 892 24.63 -10.50 -8.03
CA ALA A 892 24.20 -9.42 -7.14
C ALA A 892 22.88 -8.79 -7.61
N THR A 893 22.71 -8.68 -8.94
CA THR A 893 21.54 -8.10 -9.61
C THR A 893 20.45 -9.10 -10.00
N ARG A 894 20.62 -10.39 -9.65
CA ARG A 894 19.68 -11.51 -9.88
C ARG A 894 19.33 -11.76 -11.36
N ARG A 895 20.29 -11.57 -12.26
CA ARG A 895 20.16 -11.83 -13.70
C ARG A 895 20.54 -13.26 -14.10
N VAL A 896 21.41 -13.92 -13.33
CA VAL A 896 21.82 -15.32 -13.59
C VAL A 896 20.61 -16.26 -13.54
N GLY A 897 20.31 -16.90 -14.67
CA GLY A 897 19.33 -17.99 -14.72
C GLY A 897 19.94 -19.27 -14.15
N LYS A 898 19.26 -19.91 -13.19
CA LYS A 898 19.65 -21.24 -12.69
C LYS A 898 18.46 -22.13 -12.50
N ILE A 899 18.49 -23.29 -13.15
CA ILE A 899 17.49 -24.36 -13.01
C ILE A 899 18.12 -25.55 -12.29
N TYR A 900 17.33 -26.15 -11.41
CA TYR A 900 17.67 -27.35 -10.65
C TYR A 900 16.59 -28.41 -10.87
N LEU A 901 17.02 -29.65 -11.09
CA LEU A 901 16.14 -30.82 -10.98
C LEU A 901 16.29 -31.41 -9.58
N ALA A 902 15.16 -31.72 -8.94
CA ALA A 902 15.12 -32.36 -7.64
C ALA A 902 14.01 -33.43 -7.58
N LEU A 903 14.19 -34.47 -6.76
CA LEU A 903 13.16 -35.44 -6.46
C LEU A 903 12.75 -35.30 -4.99
N CYS A 904 11.46 -35.12 -4.73
CA CYS A 904 10.91 -34.89 -3.40
C CYS A 904 9.72 -35.82 -3.11
N VAL A 905 9.37 -35.96 -1.83
CA VAL A 905 8.27 -36.83 -1.38
C VAL A 905 6.91 -36.18 -1.60
N GLY A 906 5.91 -36.99 -1.93
CA GLY A 906 4.52 -36.55 -2.08
C GLY A 906 4.23 -35.87 -3.41
N LEU A 907 3.12 -35.14 -3.46
CA LEU A 907 2.55 -34.53 -4.67
C LEU A 907 2.70 -33.01 -4.62
N VAL A 908 3.75 -32.47 -5.23
CA VAL A 908 4.05 -31.03 -5.30
C VAL A 908 3.25 -30.35 -6.42
N ARG A 909 2.73 -29.15 -6.18
CA ARG A 909 2.04 -28.37 -7.23
C ARG A 909 3.03 -27.62 -8.11
N CYS A 910 2.84 -27.70 -9.43
CA CYS A 910 3.57 -26.90 -10.42
C CYS A 910 3.20 -25.40 -10.34
N ASN A 911 4.03 -24.55 -10.95
CA ASN A 911 3.91 -23.09 -10.95
C ASN A 911 3.74 -22.49 -9.53
N ARG A 912 4.54 -22.95 -8.56
CA ARG A 912 4.47 -22.53 -7.15
C ARG A 912 5.75 -21.80 -6.71
N LEU A 913 5.58 -20.54 -6.32
CA LEU A 913 6.63 -19.76 -5.65
C LEU A 913 6.58 -19.97 -4.13
N VAL A 914 7.71 -20.34 -3.53
CA VAL A 914 7.90 -20.46 -2.08
C VAL A 914 8.73 -19.28 -1.59
N GLU A 915 8.06 -18.30 -0.98
CA GLU A 915 8.65 -17.08 -0.38
C GLU A 915 8.79 -17.21 1.14
N ALA A 916 9.77 -17.99 1.59
CA ALA A 916 10.07 -18.20 3.00
C ALA A 916 11.48 -17.63 3.31
N PRO A 917 11.68 -16.72 4.28
CA PRO A 917 13.02 -16.29 4.64
C PRO A 917 13.77 -17.40 5.39
N LEU A 918 15.10 -17.44 5.26
CA LEU A 918 15.94 -18.48 5.83
C LEU A 918 16.97 -17.91 6.82
N SER A 919 16.94 -18.46 8.03
CA SER A 919 18.03 -18.40 8.98
C SER A 919 18.95 -19.62 8.80
N GLY A 920 20.02 -19.69 9.58
CA GLY A 920 20.84 -20.88 9.67
C GLY A 920 21.90 -20.78 10.75
N GLY A 921 22.35 -21.93 11.21
CA GLY A 921 23.41 -22.07 12.21
C GLY A 921 24.08 -23.44 12.08
N ARG A 922 25.01 -23.74 12.98
CA ARG A 922 25.59 -25.09 13.08
C ARG A 922 24.73 -25.96 14.02
N LYS A 923 24.50 -27.22 13.64
CA LYS A 923 24.01 -28.28 14.54
C LYS A 923 25.13 -28.64 15.54
N ALA A 924 24.81 -29.44 16.55
CA ALA A 924 25.77 -29.89 17.57
C ALA A 924 26.94 -30.73 17.00
N ASP A 925 26.76 -31.32 15.82
CA ASP A 925 27.78 -32.02 15.02
C ASP A 925 28.69 -31.06 14.21
N GLY A 926 28.51 -29.74 14.36
CA GLY A 926 29.21 -28.71 13.59
C GLY A 926 28.66 -28.47 12.18
N SER A 927 27.77 -29.31 11.66
CA SER A 927 27.23 -29.19 10.30
C SER A 927 26.32 -27.97 10.16
N TRP A 928 26.44 -27.24 9.04
CA TRP A 928 25.54 -26.12 8.76
C TRP A 928 24.13 -26.60 8.44
N HIS A 929 23.13 -25.93 9.02
CA HIS A 929 21.72 -26.18 8.76
C HIS A 929 20.96 -24.84 8.64
N SER A 930 20.36 -24.60 7.48
CA SER A 930 19.43 -23.50 7.25
C SER A 930 17.98 -23.95 7.41
N TYR A 931 17.12 -23.07 7.92
CA TYR A 931 15.73 -23.36 8.27
C TYR A 931 14.85 -22.11 8.05
N VAL A 932 13.55 -22.31 7.85
CA VAL A 932 12.59 -21.22 7.67
C VAL A 932 12.40 -20.46 8.98
N ASP A 933 12.52 -19.14 8.91
CA ASP A 933 12.47 -18.21 10.04
C ASP A 933 11.96 -16.86 9.54
N THR A 934 11.02 -16.23 10.25
CA THR A 934 10.48 -14.91 9.89
C THR A 934 11.49 -13.78 10.10
N ALA A 935 12.52 -13.99 10.93
CA ALA A 935 13.69 -13.11 11.05
C ALA A 935 14.82 -13.44 10.05
N GLY A 936 14.66 -14.49 9.25
CA GLY A 936 15.67 -14.98 8.31
C GLY A 936 15.96 -14.06 7.12
N ARG A 937 17.05 -14.35 6.41
CA ARG A 937 17.41 -13.63 5.17
C ARG A 937 16.43 -14.03 4.07
N THR A 938 15.87 -13.05 3.35
CA THR A 938 14.93 -13.30 2.24
C THR A 938 15.45 -14.36 1.28
N ALA A 939 14.60 -15.35 0.99
CA ALA A 939 14.84 -16.42 0.05
C ALA A 939 13.58 -16.70 -0.80
N ARG A 940 13.78 -17.11 -2.06
CA ARG A 940 12.74 -17.33 -3.07
C ARG A 940 13.09 -18.51 -3.96
N THR A 941 12.21 -19.51 -3.98
CA THR A 941 12.35 -20.75 -4.74
C THR A 941 11.09 -20.94 -5.58
N GLU A 942 11.23 -21.01 -6.91
CA GLU A 942 10.11 -21.13 -7.84
C GLU A 942 10.09 -22.54 -8.45
N ILE A 943 8.97 -23.25 -8.32
CA ILE A 943 8.74 -24.58 -8.87
C ILE A 943 8.00 -24.41 -10.19
N LEU A 944 8.63 -24.81 -11.30
CA LEU A 944 8.14 -24.66 -12.66
C LEU A 944 7.28 -25.87 -13.05
N GLU A 945 7.89 -26.85 -13.74
CA GLU A 945 7.24 -28.12 -14.09
C GLU A 945 7.33 -29.15 -12.95
N VAL A 946 6.36 -30.06 -12.89
CA VAL A 946 6.33 -31.18 -11.93
C VAL A 946 5.84 -32.45 -12.60
N SER A 947 6.49 -33.58 -12.30
CA SER A 947 6.11 -34.93 -12.68
C SER A 947 5.93 -35.79 -11.43
N HIS A 948 4.70 -36.23 -11.18
CA HIS A 948 4.42 -37.22 -10.14
C HIS A 948 4.84 -38.63 -10.57
N LEU A 949 5.58 -39.31 -9.69
CA LEU A 949 6.13 -40.65 -9.87
C LEU A 949 5.77 -41.54 -8.66
N SER A 950 5.91 -42.85 -8.78
CA SER A 950 5.70 -43.80 -7.68
C SER A 950 6.63 -45.02 -7.76
N ASP A 951 6.99 -45.59 -6.61
CA ASP A 951 7.63 -46.91 -6.47
C ASP A 951 6.61 -48.06 -6.26
N GLY A 952 5.30 -47.75 -6.32
CA GLY A 952 4.20 -48.67 -6.03
C GLY A 952 3.67 -48.63 -4.58
N GLN A 953 4.38 -47.96 -3.66
CA GLN A 953 3.95 -47.78 -2.26
C GLN A 953 3.85 -46.30 -1.86
N HIS A 954 4.77 -45.48 -2.36
CA HIS A 954 4.92 -44.06 -2.08
C HIS A 954 4.71 -43.24 -3.36
N THR A 955 4.40 -41.96 -3.19
CA THR A 955 4.41 -40.98 -4.29
C THR A 955 5.57 -40.02 -4.13
N PHE A 956 6.16 -39.64 -5.26
CA PHE A 956 7.25 -38.68 -5.36
C PHE A 956 6.91 -37.63 -6.42
N SER A 957 7.59 -36.50 -6.38
CA SER A 957 7.54 -35.46 -7.41
C SER A 957 8.95 -35.15 -7.89
N LEU A 958 9.21 -35.41 -9.17
CA LEU A 958 10.34 -34.83 -9.89
C LEU A 958 9.94 -33.39 -10.24
N VAL A 959 10.70 -32.42 -9.75
CA VAL A 959 10.37 -31.00 -9.83
C VAL A 959 11.49 -30.22 -10.52
N GLU A 960 11.12 -29.30 -11.40
CA GLU A 960 12.03 -28.31 -11.96
C GLU A 960 11.95 -27.01 -11.15
N ILE A 961 13.09 -26.47 -10.74
CA ILE A 961 13.19 -25.37 -9.78
C ILE A 961 14.08 -24.24 -10.30
N ARG A 962 13.53 -23.03 -10.38
CA ARG A 962 14.30 -21.80 -10.58
C ARG A 962 14.65 -21.14 -9.23
N LEU A 963 15.94 -20.88 -9.01
CA LEU A 963 16.41 -20.16 -7.82
C LEU A 963 16.54 -18.66 -8.06
N HIS A 964 15.63 -17.88 -7.48
CA HIS A 964 15.65 -16.40 -7.48
C HIS A 964 16.58 -15.82 -6.41
N THR A 965 17.07 -16.65 -5.49
CA THR A 965 18.10 -16.35 -4.49
C THR A 965 18.97 -17.58 -4.27
N GLY A 966 20.23 -17.39 -3.85
CA GLY A 966 21.17 -18.47 -3.56
C GLY A 966 21.57 -18.55 -2.09
N ARG A 967 20.65 -18.86 -1.17
CA ARG A 967 21.02 -19.18 0.22
C ARG A 967 21.54 -20.62 0.32
N GLN A 968 22.36 -20.91 1.33
CA GLN A 968 22.85 -22.27 1.58
C GLN A 968 21.67 -23.21 1.90
N HIS A 969 21.69 -24.42 1.33
CA HIS A 969 20.64 -25.45 1.49
C HIS A 969 19.21 -24.97 1.12
N GLN A 970 19.05 -23.88 0.34
CA GLN A 970 17.76 -23.20 0.18
C GLN A 970 16.62 -24.11 -0.33
N ILE A 971 16.88 -24.88 -1.39
CA ILE A 971 15.88 -25.80 -1.96
C ILE A 971 15.46 -26.85 -0.92
N ARG A 972 16.44 -27.42 -0.22
CA ARG A 972 16.28 -28.46 0.80
C ARG A 972 15.40 -27.97 1.95
N ALA A 973 15.70 -26.76 2.46
CA ALA A 973 14.93 -26.13 3.52
C ALA A 973 13.50 -25.73 3.10
N HIS A 974 13.32 -25.09 1.93
CA HIS A 974 11.99 -24.66 1.46
C HIS A 974 11.05 -25.85 1.23
N LEU A 975 11.52 -26.89 0.54
CA LEU A 975 10.68 -28.05 0.22
C LEU A 975 10.37 -28.88 1.47
N ALA A 976 11.34 -29.06 2.37
CA ALA A 976 11.08 -29.69 3.67
C ALA A 976 10.05 -28.91 4.51
N SER A 977 10.12 -27.57 4.52
CA SER A 977 9.14 -26.74 5.26
C SER A 977 7.72 -26.77 4.68
N GLU A 978 7.57 -27.09 3.39
CA GLU A 978 6.27 -27.32 2.74
C GLU A 978 5.82 -28.80 2.83
N GLY A 979 6.52 -29.65 3.60
CA GLY A 979 6.19 -31.07 3.79
C GLY A 979 6.73 -32.01 2.69
N HIS A 980 7.56 -31.50 1.78
CA HIS A 980 8.03 -32.18 0.57
C HIS A 980 9.57 -32.35 0.59
N ALA A 981 10.13 -32.95 1.65
CA ALA A 981 11.58 -33.15 1.75
C ALA A 981 12.18 -33.93 0.55
N LEU A 982 13.45 -33.65 0.23
CA LEU A 982 14.15 -34.28 -0.90
C LEU A 982 14.46 -35.77 -0.62
N VAL A 983 14.35 -36.61 -1.64
CA VAL A 983 14.78 -38.00 -1.56
C VAL A 983 16.31 -38.06 -1.42
N GLY A 984 16.78 -38.87 -0.48
CA GLY A 984 18.20 -38.95 -0.10
C GLY A 984 18.69 -37.81 0.79
N ASP A 985 17.80 -37.05 1.45
CA ASP A 985 18.17 -35.91 2.30
C ASP A 985 17.82 -36.12 3.79
N SER A 986 18.56 -37.01 4.45
CA SER A 986 18.40 -37.26 5.88
C SER A 986 18.60 -36.02 6.76
N GLN A 987 19.37 -35.02 6.32
CA GLN A 987 19.60 -33.80 7.09
C GLN A 987 18.33 -32.96 7.26
N TYR A 988 17.41 -33.07 6.30
CA TYR A 988 16.13 -32.35 6.19
C TYR A 988 14.89 -33.26 6.32
N GLY A 989 15.06 -34.47 6.86
CA GLY A 989 13.95 -35.42 7.10
C GLY A 989 13.44 -36.14 5.86
N GLY A 990 14.19 -36.10 4.75
CA GLY A 990 13.89 -36.87 3.55
C GLY A 990 14.22 -38.35 3.70
N PRO A 991 13.44 -39.26 3.08
CA PRO A 991 13.71 -40.69 3.12
C PRO A 991 14.99 -41.00 2.32
N VAL A 992 15.77 -41.96 2.79
CA VAL A 992 16.99 -42.44 2.13
C VAL A 992 16.77 -43.88 1.64
N PRO A 993 16.05 -44.09 0.53
CA PRO A 993 15.83 -45.43 -0.01
C PRO A 993 17.11 -45.97 -0.65
N GLN A 994 17.32 -47.28 -0.59
CA GLN A 994 18.53 -47.93 -1.14
C GLN A 994 18.75 -47.66 -2.65
N TRP A 995 17.70 -47.30 -3.40
CA TRP A 995 17.79 -46.95 -4.82
C TRP A 995 18.20 -45.50 -5.10
N CYS A 996 18.31 -44.62 -4.09
CA CYS A 996 18.76 -43.24 -4.24
C CYS A 996 20.03 -43.01 -3.40
N PRO A 997 21.24 -43.10 -3.98
CA PRO A 997 22.50 -43.20 -3.23
C PRO A 997 22.91 -41.90 -2.51
N ARG A 998 22.26 -40.78 -2.82
CA ARG A 998 22.48 -39.45 -2.22
C ARG A 998 21.23 -38.57 -2.37
N THR A 999 21.29 -37.36 -1.82
CA THR A 999 20.31 -36.29 -2.07
C THR A 999 20.10 -36.08 -3.57
N PHE A 1000 18.87 -36.31 -4.05
CA PHE A 1000 18.49 -36.08 -5.44
C PHE A 1000 18.30 -34.56 -5.68
N LEU A 1001 19.43 -33.88 -5.87
CA LEU A 1001 19.48 -32.47 -6.25
C LEU A 1001 20.62 -32.25 -7.26
N HIS A 1002 20.27 -31.61 -8.38
CA HIS A 1002 21.19 -31.39 -9.49
C HIS A 1002 20.93 -30.03 -10.16
N ALA A 1003 21.99 -29.25 -10.43
CA ALA A 1003 21.91 -27.98 -11.16
C ALA A 1003 21.99 -28.22 -12.68
N SER A 1004 20.83 -28.32 -13.34
CA SER A 1004 20.68 -28.78 -14.72
C SER A 1004 20.88 -27.72 -15.79
N ARG A 1005 20.81 -26.43 -15.46
CA ARG A 1005 20.99 -25.32 -16.42
C ARG A 1005 21.49 -24.08 -15.73
N VAL A 1006 22.48 -23.41 -16.34
CA VAL A 1006 22.94 -22.08 -15.93
C VAL A 1006 23.01 -21.15 -17.14
N ALA A 1007 22.56 -19.91 -16.96
CA ALA A 1007 22.47 -18.89 -17.99
C ALA A 1007 23.00 -17.54 -17.48
N LEU A 1008 23.70 -16.81 -18.36
CA LEU A 1008 24.21 -15.46 -18.15
C LEU A 1008 23.75 -14.54 -19.30
N GLU A 1009 24.02 -13.24 -19.22
CA GLU A 1009 23.82 -12.32 -20.36
C GLU A 1009 24.76 -12.68 -21.52
N GLY A 1010 24.28 -13.52 -22.44
CA GLY A 1010 24.97 -13.92 -23.67
C GLY A 1010 24.77 -15.40 -24.05
N GLY A 1011 24.30 -16.25 -23.13
CA GLY A 1011 24.05 -17.65 -23.42
C GLY A 1011 23.78 -18.53 -22.19
N GLU A 1012 23.66 -19.83 -22.44
CA GLU A 1012 23.40 -20.82 -21.40
C GLU A 1012 24.04 -22.18 -21.70
N VAL A 1013 24.25 -22.96 -20.64
CA VAL A 1013 24.75 -24.34 -20.70
C VAL A 1013 23.87 -25.22 -19.82
N THR A 1014 23.40 -26.34 -20.37
CA THR A 1014 22.81 -27.42 -19.58
C THR A 1014 23.87 -28.36 -19.04
N CYS A 1015 23.52 -29.03 -17.94
CA CYS A 1015 24.17 -30.24 -17.50
C CYS A 1015 23.10 -31.34 -17.54
N PRO A 1016 23.32 -32.46 -18.24
CA PRO A 1016 22.42 -33.60 -18.17
C PRO A 1016 22.51 -34.26 -16.79
N LEU A 1017 21.47 -35.00 -16.44
CA LEU A 1017 21.37 -35.68 -15.15
C LEU A 1017 22.41 -36.82 -15.08
N PRO A 1018 23.26 -36.92 -14.03
CA PRO A 1018 24.27 -37.96 -13.94
C PRO A 1018 23.65 -39.34 -13.76
N ARG A 1019 24.41 -40.37 -14.18
CA ARG A 1019 23.98 -41.76 -14.20
C ARG A 1019 23.40 -42.28 -12.88
N ASP A 1020 23.95 -41.86 -11.74
CA ASP A 1020 23.48 -42.29 -10.43
C ASP A 1020 22.06 -41.79 -10.08
N LEU A 1021 21.67 -40.62 -10.59
CA LEU A 1021 20.32 -40.07 -10.47
C LEU A 1021 19.40 -40.55 -11.61
N LEU A 1022 19.93 -40.83 -12.81
CA LEU A 1022 19.19 -41.49 -13.88
C LEU A 1022 18.76 -42.91 -13.48
N ASP A 1023 19.67 -43.70 -12.89
CA ASP A 1023 19.41 -45.07 -12.42
C ASP A 1023 18.40 -45.08 -11.25
N ALA A 1024 18.44 -44.07 -10.38
CA ALA A 1024 17.44 -43.85 -9.33
C ALA A 1024 16.07 -43.48 -9.93
N LEU A 1025 16.03 -42.54 -10.88
CA LEU A 1025 14.81 -42.10 -11.58
C LEU A 1025 14.20 -43.24 -12.43
N ALA A 1026 15.02 -44.17 -12.92
CA ALA A 1026 14.57 -45.35 -13.64
C ALA A 1026 13.76 -46.33 -12.76
N LYS A 1027 13.87 -46.28 -11.42
CA LYS A 1027 13.10 -47.14 -10.51
C LYS A 1027 11.66 -46.68 -10.25
N LEU A 1028 11.26 -45.50 -10.74
CA LEU A 1028 9.98 -44.88 -10.41
C LEU A 1028 9.08 -44.74 -11.65
N GLU A 1029 7.85 -45.26 -11.59
CA GLU A 1029 6.90 -45.16 -12.71
C GLU A 1029 6.14 -43.82 -12.69
N PRO A 1030 5.90 -43.17 -13.85
CA PRO A 1030 5.20 -41.90 -13.92
C PRO A 1030 3.68 -42.07 -13.80
N CYS A 1031 3.07 -41.35 -12.87
CA CYS A 1031 1.63 -41.47 -12.55
C CYS A 1031 0.68 -40.98 -13.66
N SER A 1032 1.19 -40.36 -14.73
CA SER A 1032 0.38 -39.95 -15.88
C SER A 1032 1.22 -39.80 -17.17
N LYS A 1033 0.54 -39.65 -18.31
CA LYS A 1033 1.19 -39.33 -19.61
C LYS A 1033 1.98 -38.02 -19.58
N ALA A 1034 1.52 -37.02 -18.81
CA ALA A 1034 2.24 -35.75 -18.65
C ALA A 1034 3.51 -35.93 -17.79
N CYS A 1035 3.41 -36.70 -16.71
CA CYS A 1035 4.57 -37.05 -15.87
C CYS A 1035 5.65 -37.77 -16.69
N ARG A 1036 5.26 -38.67 -17.61
CA ARG A 1036 6.18 -39.35 -18.51
C ARG A 1036 6.97 -38.37 -19.39
N ALA A 1037 6.39 -37.25 -19.81
CA ALA A 1037 7.10 -36.27 -20.65
C ALA A 1037 8.26 -35.58 -19.93
N LEU A 1038 8.05 -35.06 -18.71
CA LEU A 1038 9.14 -34.47 -17.92
C LEU A 1038 10.14 -35.54 -17.42
N LYS A 1039 9.68 -36.76 -17.08
CA LYS A 1039 10.60 -37.87 -16.78
C LYS A 1039 11.53 -38.14 -17.97
N LEU A 1040 11.00 -38.23 -19.19
CA LEU A 1040 11.80 -38.46 -20.41
C LEU A 1040 12.74 -37.28 -20.71
N ARG A 1041 12.29 -36.02 -20.59
CA ARG A 1041 13.16 -34.83 -20.70
C ARG A 1041 14.35 -34.91 -19.73
N ALA A 1042 14.11 -35.27 -18.47
CA ALA A 1042 15.17 -35.45 -17.47
C ALA A 1042 16.05 -36.70 -17.68
N GLN A 1043 15.74 -37.53 -18.68
CA GLN A 1043 16.49 -38.73 -19.09
C GLN A 1043 17.14 -38.60 -20.47
N GLN A 1044 17.00 -37.47 -21.17
CA GLN A 1044 17.58 -37.21 -22.50
C GLN A 1044 18.58 -36.05 -22.42
N GLU A 1045 19.67 -36.11 -23.18
CA GLU A 1045 20.76 -35.12 -23.13
C GLU A 1045 20.53 -33.88 -24.04
N GLU A 1046 19.34 -33.72 -24.64
CA GLU A 1046 19.09 -32.71 -25.68
C GLU A 1046 18.72 -31.31 -25.13
N ASN A 1047 19.38 -30.30 -25.70
CA ASN A 1047 19.32 -28.87 -25.33
C ASN A 1047 18.03 -28.16 -25.88
N PRO A 1048 17.65 -26.94 -25.44
CA PRO A 1048 16.30 -26.76 -24.92
C PRO A 1048 15.61 -25.46 -25.40
N VAL A 1049 14.96 -25.50 -26.56
CA VAL A 1049 14.23 -24.32 -27.10
C VAL A 1049 12.72 -24.45 -26.87
N LEU A 1050 12.25 -23.89 -25.76
CA LEU A 1050 10.84 -23.56 -25.44
C LEU A 1050 10.80 -22.32 -24.52
#